data_AF-A0A074XCC9-F1
#
_entry.id   AF-A0A074XCC9-F1
#
_cell.length_a   1.000
_cell.length_b   1.000
_cell.length_c   1.000
_cell.angle_alpha   90.00
_cell.angle_beta   90.00
_cell.angle_gamma   90.00
#
_symmetry.space_group_name_H-M   'P 1'
#
loop_
_entity.id
_entity.type
_entity.pdbx_description
1 polymer ?
#
loop_
_entity_poly.entity_id
_entity_poly.type
_entity_poly.pdbx_seq_one_letter_code
_entity_poly.pdbx_strand_id
1 'polypeptide(L)'
;MKRYPQTARFILGLETLFHRFRSENWSQYVTICGAVIGWTRGTGLMSANNIVADAVESQGALTFIQSEVALNIFALMTPDISSFCEDTPLYADLRGGMQYIDDLKQCIAAARNRISEEVAIRKAIAAERDIQRSVLRGVETPKEKLQPAKRARFELDLPALSDYETTTQGTQYPEGMVDLSRVVVVVGFSELGPWGNSRTRWEMESNGDFTMQGYIEMAWIMSLIEHKNGDNKGKPYVGWVDVTTKEPIRDDEIEERYGAQIKSHAGIHFIETENSGGYDPHKKEYMHEVAVEQDLPPFEACKDTAQAFQLRDRADQVTSWSMCHSRKAKMAIVGGSDDFQEEMSYEFARMKATCSTSAELGLGKLPSEMSRSCSTSRSGFVESAGCGVQIIMTAEKALEMGLPIYGIVVMTQMVSDKIGRSVPAPGQGILTAAREDIRTADSPLLDSKNRRHRFDREMRHWHQQAVSTRSLSDTQRSARVRMLQRMWANDLREQEPGISPIRSALATWDPTVDDIQVASLHGTSTKANDVNETDVVKQQVEHLGRSPAAPLLVVCQKSSTGHPKGAAGAWQLNGCVQMLRTGIVPGNRNADNIEQKLEQRNHLIFPGRPLQTQGINATMLTSFEFGRKGGIVIMVHSKYLFAAISKDTFDTYKSVADQRRRGANQAYIRAMLESRVVRVKEKSSWAETEEKRVFLDPSYRHGVASVDRKSPYTVSIAPDSDTRHPDKQSPTSIDELESTIKLMSKAAMQSANNATIGIDVEDLSSINLDNQVFLERNFTVAERAYCDRSADRRASYAGKWAAKEAVFKCLQVPSRGAGASMIEIEILNCDDGHPEVKTRGKATEAMTARSVSRFEISVAHTETTAVAIATATKC
;
A
#
# COMPACT_ATOMS: atom_id res chain seq x y z
N MET A 1 35.81 -35.25 -51.49
CA MET A 1 35.47 -34.57 -50.22
C MET A 1 35.84 -33.08 -50.12
N LYS A 2 36.78 -32.49 -50.91
CA LYS A 2 37.15 -31.05 -50.84
C LYS A 2 36.12 -30.03 -51.39
N ARG A 3 34.95 -30.44 -51.89
CA ARG A 3 33.95 -29.57 -52.57
C ARG A 3 32.75 -29.12 -51.73
N TYR A 4 32.53 -29.68 -50.53
CA TYR A 4 31.39 -29.32 -49.68
C TYR A 4 31.74 -28.22 -48.66
N PRO A 5 30.79 -27.35 -48.27
CA PRO A 5 30.95 -26.45 -47.12
C PRO A 5 31.38 -27.24 -45.86
N GLN A 6 32.15 -26.62 -44.97
CA GLN A 6 32.64 -27.29 -43.75
C GLN A 6 31.50 -27.91 -42.93
N THR A 7 30.37 -27.20 -42.80
CA THR A 7 29.16 -27.67 -42.09
C THR A 7 28.56 -28.94 -42.70
N ALA A 8 28.49 -29.04 -44.03
CA ALA A 8 27.96 -30.23 -44.69
C ALA A 8 28.89 -31.45 -44.52
N ARG A 9 30.21 -31.23 -44.44
CA ARG A 9 31.16 -32.32 -44.13
C ARG A 9 31.03 -32.80 -42.69
N PHE A 10 30.79 -31.87 -41.76
CA PHE A 10 30.58 -32.21 -40.36
C PHE A 10 29.33 -33.09 -40.17
N ILE A 11 28.20 -32.68 -40.76
CA ILE A 11 26.93 -33.44 -40.68
C ILE A 11 27.08 -34.82 -41.33
N LEU A 12 27.67 -34.90 -42.53
CA LEU A 12 27.91 -36.19 -43.20
C LEU A 12 28.88 -37.09 -42.42
N GLY A 13 29.83 -36.51 -41.69
CA GLY A 13 30.75 -37.25 -40.83
C GLY A 13 30.04 -37.98 -39.68
N LEU A 14 28.92 -37.44 -39.18
CA LEU A 14 28.13 -38.08 -38.12
C LEU A 14 27.45 -39.36 -38.59
N GLU A 15 27.17 -39.52 -39.88
CA GLU A 15 26.56 -40.75 -40.41
C GLU A 15 27.48 -41.97 -40.25
N THR A 16 28.79 -41.77 -40.07
CA THR A 16 29.71 -42.86 -39.74
C THR A 16 29.37 -43.57 -38.42
N LEU A 17 28.68 -42.89 -37.50
CA LEU A 17 28.25 -43.46 -36.21
C LEU A 17 27.29 -44.63 -36.37
N PHE A 18 26.44 -44.63 -37.42
CA PHE A 18 25.56 -45.75 -37.73
C PHE A 18 26.33 -47.06 -37.98
N HIS A 19 27.51 -46.97 -38.59
CA HIS A 19 28.39 -48.11 -38.83
C HIS A 19 29.27 -48.41 -37.62
N ARG A 20 29.80 -47.36 -36.96
CA ARG A 20 30.67 -47.51 -35.78
C ARG A 20 29.97 -48.14 -34.59
N PHE A 21 28.65 -47.97 -34.47
CA PHE A 21 27.84 -48.69 -33.49
C PHE A 21 28.02 -50.21 -33.55
N ARG A 22 28.24 -50.79 -34.74
CA ARG A 22 28.46 -52.24 -34.90
C ARG A 22 29.93 -52.64 -34.95
N SER A 23 30.80 -51.75 -35.40
CA SER A 23 32.23 -52.06 -35.59
C SER A 23 33.09 -51.81 -34.36
N GLU A 24 32.59 -51.08 -33.36
CA GLU A 24 33.31 -50.72 -32.14
C GLU A 24 32.59 -51.23 -30.88
N ASN A 25 33.25 -51.14 -29.73
CA ASN A 25 32.84 -51.81 -28.48
C ASN A 25 32.04 -50.92 -27.52
N TRP A 26 31.48 -49.80 -27.97
CA TRP A 26 30.73 -48.86 -27.12
C TRP A 26 29.21 -48.94 -27.27
N SER A 27 28.68 -49.83 -28.11
CA SER A 27 27.23 -50.00 -28.34
C SER A 27 26.44 -50.41 -27.10
N GLN A 28 27.10 -51.03 -26.11
CA GLN A 28 26.49 -51.35 -24.81
C GLN A 28 26.23 -50.11 -23.94
N TYR A 29 26.87 -48.98 -24.25
CA TYR A 29 26.79 -47.75 -23.45
C TYR A 29 26.07 -46.61 -24.17
N VAL A 30 26.03 -46.63 -25.51
CA VAL A 30 25.50 -45.53 -26.33
C VAL A 30 24.69 -46.10 -27.49
N THR A 31 23.44 -45.65 -27.59
CA THR A 31 22.57 -45.89 -28.74
C THR A 31 22.61 -44.72 -29.72
N ILE A 32 22.34 -44.98 -31.00
CA ILE A 32 22.39 -43.97 -32.06
C ILE A 32 21.00 -43.76 -32.64
N CYS A 33 20.43 -42.58 -32.40
CA CYS A 33 19.21 -42.11 -33.05
C CYS A 33 19.53 -40.84 -33.87
N GLY A 34 19.73 -40.99 -35.17
CA GLY A 34 19.99 -39.86 -36.06
C GLY A 34 18.70 -39.24 -36.56
N ALA A 35 18.40 -38.03 -36.10
CA ALA A 35 17.27 -37.23 -36.56
C ALA A 35 17.72 -36.27 -37.67
N VAL A 36 17.19 -36.45 -38.89
CA VAL A 36 17.48 -35.56 -40.02
C VAL A 36 16.47 -34.44 -40.07
N ILE A 37 16.80 -33.34 -39.41
CA ILE A 37 15.90 -32.21 -39.20
C ILE A 37 15.71 -31.42 -40.50
N GLY A 38 14.43 -31.17 -40.83
CA GLY A 38 14.01 -30.33 -41.95
C GLY A 38 14.10 -28.83 -41.68
N TRP A 39 13.30 -28.06 -42.40
CA TRP A 39 13.35 -26.61 -42.38
C TRP A 39 12.56 -26.09 -41.19
N THR A 40 13.25 -25.49 -40.23
CA THR A 40 12.63 -24.94 -39.01
C THR A 40 12.55 -23.42 -39.06
N ARG A 41 11.33 -22.88 -39.15
CA ARG A 41 11.03 -21.45 -39.09
C ARG A 41 11.16 -20.91 -37.66
N GLY A 42 11.48 -19.61 -37.56
CA GLY A 42 11.42 -18.88 -36.29
C GLY A 42 12.66 -19.01 -35.38
N THR A 43 13.74 -19.64 -35.84
CA THR A 43 14.97 -19.82 -35.05
C THR A 43 15.81 -18.56 -34.85
N GLY A 44 15.45 -17.44 -35.46
CA GLY A 44 16.25 -16.20 -35.49
C GLY A 44 17.51 -16.29 -36.36
N LEU A 45 18.18 -17.45 -36.38
CA LEU A 45 19.39 -17.75 -37.17
C LEU A 45 19.16 -17.74 -38.69
N MET A 46 17.95 -18.14 -39.13
CA MET A 46 17.57 -18.19 -40.55
C MET A 46 16.31 -17.36 -40.83
N SER A 47 16.17 -16.19 -40.21
CA SER A 47 15.00 -15.31 -40.41
C SER A 47 14.76 -14.94 -41.88
N ALA A 48 15.84 -14.74 -42.65
CA ALA A 48 15.80 -14.46 -44.09
C ALA A 48 15.30 -15.62 -44.97
N ASN A 49 15.17 -16.82 -44.39
CA ASN A 49 14.58 -17.98 -45.03
C ASN A 49 13.08 -18.08 -44.74
N ASN A 50 12.58 -17.51 -43.64
CA ASN A 50 11.15 -17.56 -43.32
C ASN A 50 10.27 -16.99 -44.44
N ILE A 51 10.76 -15.95 -45.16
CA ILE A 51 10.02 -15.29 -46.26
C ILE A 51 9.80 -16.18 -47.49
N VAL A 52 10.61 -17.23 -47.69
CA VAL A 52 10.50 -18.15 -48.83
C VAL A 52 9.91 -19.51 -48.43
N ALA A 53 9.57 -19.70 -47.16
CA ALA A 53 9.03 -20.97 -46.68
C ALA A 53 7.74 -21.36 -47.42
N ASP A 54 6.83 -20.40 -47.62
CA ASP A 54 5.59 -20.58 -48.40
C ASP A 54 5.85 -21.09 -49.83
N ALA A 55 6.88 -20.56 -50.49
CA ALA A 55 7.25 -21.02 -51.82
C ALA A 55 7.76 -22.46 -51.82
N VAL A 56 8.46 -22.89 -50.77
CA VAL A 56 8.91 -24.28 -50.61
C VAL A 56 7.74 -25.21 -50.27
N GLU A 57 6.80 -24.76 -49.45
CA GLU A 57 5.58 -25.51 -49.13
C GLU A 57 4.66 -25.67 -50.35
N SER A 58 4.61 -24.67 -51.24
CA SER A 58 3.86 -24.74 -52.50
C SER A 58 4.36 -25.84 -53.45
N GLN A 59 5.59 -26.33 -53.26
CA GLN A 59 6.15 -27.47 -54.01
C GLN A 59 5.85 -28.82 -53.34
N GLY A 60 5.03 -28.85 -52.28
CA GLY A 60 4.60 -30.07 -51.61
C GLY A 60 5.47 -30.53 -50.44
N ALA A 61 6.47 -29.74 -50.03
CA ALA A 61 7.20 -29.97 -48.78
C ALA A 61 6.48 -29.33 -47.57
N LEU A 62 6.87 -29.72 -46.37
CA LEU A 62 6.43 -29.12 -45.11
C LEU A 62 7.60 -28.39 -44.45
N THR A 63 7.35 -27.17 -43.96
CA THR A 63 8.27 -26.49 -43.04
C THR A 63 7.67 -26.44 -41.65
N PHE A 64 8.53 -26.54 -40.64
CA PHE A 64 8.11 -26.70 -39.27
C PHE A 64 8.36 -25.42 -38.45
N ILE A 65 7.55 -25.16 -37.44
CA ILE A 65 7.90 -24.22 -36.37
C ILE A 65 8.76 -24.92 -35.31
N GLN A 66 9.40 -24.14 -34.44
CA GLN A 66 10.30 -24.69 -33.40
C GLN A 66 9.63 -25.73 -32.50
N SER A 67 8.37 -25.51 -32.10
CA SER A 67 7.61 -26.44 -31.25
C SER A 67 7.27 -27.76 -31.96
N GLU A 68 7.02 -27.74 -33.27
CA GLU A 68 6.75 -28.96 -34.06
C GLU A 68 7.99 -29.83 -34.20
N VAL A 69 9.15 -29.24 -34.49
CA VAL A 69 10.41 -29.99 -34.54
C VAL A 69 10.78 -30.53 -33.15
N ALA A 70 10.58 -29.73 -32.09
CA ALA A 70 10.78 -30.21 -30.73
C ALA A 70 9.90 -31.44 -30.43
N LEU A 71 8.62 -31.41 -30.81
CA LEU A 71 7.72 -32.55 -30.67
C LEU A 71 8.21 -33.77 -31.47
N ASN A 72 8.64 -33.57 -32.71
CA ASN A 72 9.17 -34.66 -33.55
C ASN A 72 10.42 -35.30 -32.94
N ILE A 73 11.32 -34.50 -32.34
CA ILE A 73 12.50 -35.02 -31.63
C ILE A 73 12.09 -35.75 -30.35
N PHE A 74 11.15 -35.20 -29.56
CA PHE A 74 10.64 -35.87 -28.36
C PHE A 74 9.96 -37.21 -28.67
N ALA A 75 9.29 -37.33 -29.81
CA ALA A 75 8.70 -38.60 -30.24
C ALA A 75 9.77 -39.71 -30.38
N LEU A 76 10.99 -39.37 -30.81
CA LEU A 76 12.11 -40.30 -30.91
C LEU A 76 12.67 -40.74 -29.54
N MET A 77 12.32 -40.04 -28.46
CA MET A 77 12.73 -40.35 -27.09
C MET A 77 11.67 -41.17 -26.34
N THR A 78 10.62 -41.64 -27.04
CA THR A 78 9.62 -42.53 -26.44
C THR A 78 10.25 -43.88 -26.06
N PRO A 79 9.73 -44.57 -25.03
CA PRO A 79 10.28 -45.86 -24.58
C PRO A 79 10.39 -46.89 -25.71
N ASP A 80 9.39 -46.95 -26.61
CA ASP A 80 9.37 -47.90 -27.74
C ASP A 80 10.52 -47.64 -28.72
N ILE A 81 10.75 -46.36 -29.07
CA ILE A 81 11.82 -45.97 -30.00
C ILE A 81 13.19 -46.08 -29.32
N SER A 82 13.29 -45.72 -28.04
CA SER A 82 14.53 -45.86 -27.26
C SER A 82 14.95 -47.32 -27.17
N SER A 83 14.01 -48.23 -26.87
CA SER A 83 14.27 -49.68 -26.83
C SER A 83 14.67 -50.21 -28.20
N PHE A 84 14.02 -49.76 -29.28
CA PHE A 84 14.45 -50.10 -30.64
C PHE A 84 15.90 -49.68 -30.93
N CYS A 85 16.33 -48.52 -30.42
CA CYS A 85 17.68 -47.99 -30.60
C CYS A 85 18.76 -48.75 -29.82
N GLU A 86 18.40 -49.55 -28.81
CA GLU A 86 19.33 -50.43 -28.08
C GLU A 86 19.84 -51.57 -28.98
N ASP A 87 18.95 -52.12 -29.82
CA ASP A 87 19.29 -53.21 -30.72
C ASP A 87 19.90 -52.73 -32.04
N THR A 88 19.40 -51.61 -32.58
CA THR A 88 19.84 -51.12 -33.89
C THR A 88 19.73 -49.60 -34.01
N PRO A 89 20.74 -48.92 -34.58
CA PRO A 89 20.67 -47.49 -34.83
C PRO A 89 19.45 -47.07 -35.66
N LEU A 90 18.77 -46.01 -35.24
CA LEU A 90 17.59 -45.46 -35.93
C LEU A 90 17.96 -44.25 -36.78
N TYR A 91 17.51 -44.24 -38.03
CA TYR A 91 17.55 -43.08 -38.92
C TYR A 91 16.13 -42.51 -39.07
N ALA A 92 15.87 -41.36 -38.45
CA ALA A 92 14.57 -40.70 -38.49
C ALA A 92 14.59 -39.53 -39.49
N ASP A 93 13.80 -39.64 -40.55
CA ASP A 93 13.65 -38.59 -41.55
C ASP A 93 12.60 -37.56 -41.12
N LEU A 94 13.07 -36.39 -40.69
CA LEU A 94 12.23 -35.26 -40.28
C LEU A 94 12.34 -34.09 -41.27
N ARG A 95 12.68 -34.37 -42.55
CA ARG A 95 12.91 -33.34 -43.58
C ARG A 95 11.63 -32.75 -44.17
N GLY A 96 10.46 -33.27 -43.81
CA GLY A 96 9.17 -32.76 -44.32
C GLY A 96 9.02 -32.91 -45.84
N GLY A 97 9.62 -33.94 -46.44
CA GLY A 97 9.50 -34.22 -47.87
C GLY A 97 10.37 -33.35 -48.77
N MET A 98 11.23 -32.47 -48.23
CA MET A 98 12.12 -31.63 -49.04
C MET A 98 13.10 -32.40 -49.93
N GLN A 99 13.39 -33.67 -49.60
CA GLN A 99 14.21 -34.56 -50.43
C GLN A 99 13.57 -34.85 -51.79
N TYR A 100 12.26 -34.65 -51.93
CA TYR A 100 11.51 -34.90 -53.17
C TYR A 100 11.39 -33.65 -54.04
N ILE A 101 11.92 -32.49 -53.61
CA ILE A 101 11.94 -31.26 -54.42
C ILE A 101 13.18 -31.28 -55.33
N ASP A 102 12.95 -31.29 -56.63
CA ASP A 102 14.01 -31.15 -57.64
C ASP A 102 14.64 -29.74 -57.58
N ASP A 103 15.96 -29.70 -57.51
CA ASP A 103 16.78 -28.48 -57.37
C ASP A 103 16.21 -27.44 -56.38
N LEU A 104 16.05 -27.86 -55.12
CA LEU A 104 15.60 -27.00 -54.01
C LEU A 104 16.37 -25.68 -53.93
N LYS A 105 17.67 -25.66 -54.29
CA LYS A 105 18.48 -24.44 -54.30
C LYS A 105 17.97 -23.43 -55.32
N GLN A 106 17.67 -23.89 -56.54
CA GLN A 106 17.09 -23.04 -57.56
C GLN A 106 15.69 -22.56 -57.16
N CYS A 107 14.85 -23.41 -56.58
CA CYS A 107 13.52 -23.03 -56.06
C CYS A 107 13.61 -21.89 -55.05
N ILE A 108 14.50 -22.01 -54.05
CA ILE A 108 14.73 -20.97 -53.04
C ILE A 108 15.24 -19.67 -53.68
N ALA A 109 16.20 -19.77 -54.59
CA ALA A 109 16.78 -18.60 -55.26
C ALA A 109 15.75 -17.87 -56.12
N ALA A 110 14.94 -18.62 -56.89
CA ALA A 110 13.88 -18.07 -57.72
C ALA A 110 12.80 -17.38 -56.87
N ALA A 111 12.35 -18.01 -55.77
CA ALA A 111 11.39 -17.42 -54.86
C ALA A 111 11.92 -16.12 -54.23
N ARG A 112 13.19 -16.12 -53.78
CA ARG A 112 13.83 -14.94 -53.20
C ARG A 112 13.98 -13.80 -54.21
N ASN A 113 14.38 -14.11 -55.44
CA ASN A 113 14.52 -13.11 -56.50
C ASN A 113 13.16 -12.52 -56.85
N ARG A 114 12.13 -13.35 -57.04
CA ARG A 114 10.75 -12.91 -57.30
C ARG A 114 10.24 -11.95 -56.22
N ILE A 115 10.39 -12.30 -54.94
CA ILE A 115 9.97 -11.44 -53.82
C ILE A 115 10.76 -10.12 -53.81
N SER A 116 12.07 -10.18 -54.02
CA SER A 116 12.93 -9.00 -54.00
C SER A 116 12.62 -8.05 -55.17
N GLU A 117 12.42 -8.59 -56.36
CA GLU A 117 12.00 -7.84 -57.55
C GLU A 117 10.62 -7.22 -57.35
N GLU A 118 9.65 -7.98 -56.84
CA GLU A 118 8.30 -7.47 -56.57
C GLU A 118 8.32 -6.33 -55.54
N VAL A 119 9.11 -6.45 -54.48
CA VAL A 119 9.28 -5.38 -53.49
C VAL A 119 9.98 -4.17 -54.11
N ALA A 120 11.02 -4.36 -54.93
CA ALA A 120 11.73 -3.27 -55.60
C ALA A 120 10.82 -2.52 -56.56
N ILE A 121 10.04 -3.23 -57.39
CA ILE A 121 9.07 -2.66 -58.31
C ILE A 121 7.99 -1.90 -57.54
N ARG A 122 7.43 -2.48 -56.47
CA ARG A 122 6.40 -1.81 -55.65
C ARG A 122 6.94 -0.55 -54.99
N LYS A 123 8.17 -0.57 -54.46
CA LYS A 123 8.83 0.63 -53.89
C LYS A 123 9.09 1.70 -54.95
N ALA A 124 9.59 1.31 -56.12
CA ALA A 124 9.82 2.23 -57.24
C ALA A 124 8.51 2.87 -57.71
N ILE A 125 7.45 2.08 -57.89
CA ILE A 125 6.11 2.58 -58.24
C ILE A 125 5.57 3.53 -57.16
N ALA A 126 5.75 3.21 -55.88
CA ALA A 126 5.31 4.08 -54.79
C ALA A 126 6.06 5.42 -54.80
N ALA A 127 7.39 5.39 -54.90
CA ALA A 127 8.21 6.59 -54.98
C ALA A 127 7.86 7.44 -56.21
N GLU A 128 7.69 6.82 -57.39
CA GLU A 128 7.31 7.51 -58.62
C GLU A 128 5.90 8.10 -58.51
N ARG A 129 4.95 7.39 -57.90
CA ARG A 129 3.61 7.93 -57.62
C ARG A 129 3.65 9.12 -56.66
N ASP A 130 4.54 9.11 -55.67
CA ASP A 130 4.70 10.23 -54.74
C ASP A 130 5.35 11.44 -55.43
N ILE A 131 6.32 11.22 -56.33
CA ILE A 131 6.89 12.26 -57.20
C ILE A 131 5.82 12.81 -58.14
N GLN A 132 5.12 11.95 -58.88
CA GLN A 132 4.05 12.34 -59.80
C GLN A 132 2.95 13.14 -59.08
N ARG A 133 2.57 12.73 -57.87
CA ARG A 133 1.59 13.44 -57.03
C ARG A 133 2.09 14.83 -56.63
N SER A 134 3.37 14.95 -56.25
CA SER A 134 3.97 16.25 -55.89
C SER A 134 4.14 17.20 -57.09
N VAL A 135 4.37 16.67 -58.30
CA VAL A 135 4.41 17.48 -59.53
C VAL A 135 3.02 17.97 -59.94
N LEU A 136 2.00 17.09 -59.90
CA LEU A 136 0.64 17.41 -60.36
C LEU A 136 -0.14 18.33 -59.41
N ARG A 137 0.08 18.24 -58.09
CA ARG A 137 -0.67 19.01 -57.07
C ARG A 137 0.17 20.11 -56.41
N GLY A 138 1.42 20.28 -56.81
CA GLY A 138 2.43 20.99 -56.02
C GLY A 138 2.89 20.15 -54.83
N VAL A 139 3.92 20.60 -54.11
CA VAL A 139 4.33 19.96 -52.85
C VAL A 139 3.21 20.14 -51.83
N GLU A 140 2.18 19.31 -51.88
CA GLU A 140 1.39 18.98 -50.71
C GLU A 140 2.37 18.29 -49.79
N THR A 141 2.97 19.04 -48.85
CA THR A 141 3.69 18.47 -47.73
C THR A 141 2.81 17.34 -47.22
N PRO A 142 3.30 16.08 -47.16
CA PRO A 142 2.53 15.03 -46.54
C PRO A 142 2.06 15.62 -45.23
N LYS A 143 0.74 15.69 -45.00
CA LYS A 143 0.23 15.84 -43.65
C LYS A 143 0.64 14.54 -42.97
N GLU A 144 1.92 14.44 -42.60
CA GLU A 144 2.36 13.50 -41.59
C GLU A 144 1.32 13.64 -40.51
N LYS A 145 0.61 12.55 -40.24
CA LYS A 145 -0.25 12.52 -39.06
C LYS A 145 0.71 12.83 -37.92
N LEU A 146 0.69 14.08 -37.44
CA LEU A 146 1.45 14.53 -36.28
C LEU A 146 1.08 13.55 -35.18
N GLN A 147 1.94 12.57 -34.94
CA GLN A 147 1.75 11.68 -33.82
C GLN A 147 2.07 12.54 -32.59
N PRO A 148 1.09 12.77 -31.70
CA PRO A 148 1.33 13.61 -30.56
C PRO A 148 2.46 12.99 -29.74
N ALA A 149 3.49 13.79 -29.47
CA ALA A 149 4.57 13.40 -28.58
C ALA A 149 3.97 13.00 -27.23
N LYS A 150 4.32 11.80 -26.75
CA LYS A 150 3.87 11.35 -25.43
C LYS A 150 4.58 12.21 -24.38
N ARG A 151 3.83 12.66 -23.38
CA ARG A 151 4.35 13.40 -22.22
C ARG A 151 3.96 12.69 -20.96
N ALA A 152 4.84 12.75 -19.97
CA ALA A 152 4.59 12.20 -18.66
C ALA A 152 3.56 13.03 -17.91
N ARG A 153 2.61 12.33 -17.30
CA ARG A 153 1.68 12.90 -16.34
C ARG A 153 2.09 12.41 -14.96
N PHE A 154 2.74 13.28 -14.21
CA PHE A 154 3.09 13.02 -12.82
C PHE A 154 1.86 13.15 -11.93
N GLU A 155 1.66 12.20 -11.05
CA GLU A 155 0.66 12.26 -9.98
C GLU A 155 1.29 11.71 -8.70
N LEU A 156 0.99 12.32 -7.55
CA LEU A 156 1.14 11.60 -6.30
C LEU A 156 0.04 10.54 -6.30
N ASP A 157 0.41 9.28 -6.15
CA ASP A 157 -0.52 8.14 -6.07
C ASP A 157 -1.36 8.14 -4.77
N LEU A 158 -2.05 9.25 -4.50
CA LEU A 158 -2.97 9.35 -3.38
C LEU A 158 -4.21 8.50 -3.70
N PRO A 159 -4.75 7.73 -2.73
CA PRO A 159 -5.90 6.87 -2.96
C PRO A 159 -7.09 7.67 -3.50
N ALA A 160 -7.61 7.26 -4.66
CA ALA A 160 -8.88 7.77 -5.18
C ALA A 160 -10.02 6.94 -4.56
N LEU A 161 -10.99 7.62 -3.96
CA LEU A 161 -12.13 6.97 -3.32
C LEU A 161 -13.30 6.91 -4.30
N SER A 162 -13.91 5.73 -4.45
CA SER A 162 -15.18 5.57 -5.14
C SER A 162 -16.35 6.03 -4.24
N ASP A 163 -17.58 5.78 -4.67
CA ASP A 163 -18.76 5.91 -3.82
C ASP A 163 -18.71 4.97 -2.61
N TYR A 164 -19.52 5.27 -1.60
CA TYR A 164 -19.53 4.56 -0.31
C TYR A 164 -19.80 3.06 -0.51
N GLU A 165 -20.78 2.72 -1.33
CA GLU A 165 -21.22 1.36 -1.61
C GLU A 165 -20.13 0.51 -2.27
N THR A 166 -19.43 1.07 -3.27
CA THR A 166 -18.30 0.37 -3.91
C THR A 166 -17.10 0.27 -2.97
N THR A 167 -16.80 1.33 -2.21
CA THR A 167 -15.65 1.35 -1.29
C THR A 167 -15.81 0.32 -0.17
N THR A 168 -17.03 0.16 0.35
CA THR A 168 -17.40 -0.76 1.43
C THR A 168 -17.90 -2.12 0.93
N GLN A 169 -17.75 -2.40 -0.37
CA GLN A 169 -18.22 -3.64 -0.94
C GLN A 169 -17.53 -4.86 -0.28
N GLY A 170 -18.35 -5.83 0.14
CA GLY A 170 -17.87 -7.04 0.79
C GLY A 170 -17.46 -6.84 2.25
N THR A 171 -17.72 -5.67 2.86
CA THR A 171 -17.58 -5.45 4.30
C THR A 171 -18.95 -5.13 4.91
N GLN A 172 -19.25 -5.76 6.05
CA GLN A 172 -20.45 -5.46 6.83
C GLN A 172 -20.02 -5.26 8.28
N TYR A 173 -19.65 -4.04 8.63
CA TYR A 173 -19.19 -3.71 9.99
C TYR A 173 -20.24 -2.85 10.71
N PRO A 174 -20.57 -3.12 11.99
CA PRO A 174 -21.54 -2.30 12.72
C PRO A 174 -21.03 -0.87 12.94
N GLU A 175 -21.75 0.11 12.37
CA GLU A 175 -21.38 1.52 12.40
C GLU A 175 -21.18 2.07 13.82
N GLY A 176 -20.09 2.82 14.06
CA GLY A 176 -19.90 3.51 15.33
C GLY A 176 -19.50 2.61 16.51
N MET A 177 -19.10 1.36 16.28
CA MET A 177 -18.59 0.49 17.34
C MET A 177 -17.15 0.77 17.76
N VAL A 178 -16.33 1.36 16.88
CA VAL A 178 -14.89 1.52 17.12
C VAL A 178 -14.58 2.94 17.59
N ASP A 179 -13.76 3.10 18.65
CA ASP A 179 -13.26 4.41 19.04
C ASP A 179 -12.14 4.85 18.09
N LEU A 180 -12.48 5.69 17.11
CA LEU A 180 -11.56 6.18 16.09
C LEU A 180 -10.40 7.01 16.64
N SER A 181 -10.46 7.48 17.90
CA SER A 181 -9.33 8.16 18.55
C SER A 181 -8.19 7.22 18.98
N ARG A 182 -8.46 5.91 19.02
CA ARG A 182 -7.47 4.85 19.34
C ARG A 182 -7.04 4.04 18.13
N VAL A 183 -7.70 4.23 16.98
CA VAL A 183 -7.33 3.57 15.73
C VAL A 183 -6.15 4.31 15.10
N VAL A 184 -5.07 3.58 14.81
CA VAL A 184 -3.90 4.12 14.12
C VAL A 184 -4.01 3.83 12.63
N VAL A 185 -3.90 4.88 11.83
CA VAL A 185 -3.91 4.80 10.36
C VAL A 185 -2.63 5.36 9.76
N VAL A 186 -2.19 4.77 8.65
CA VAL A 186 -1.11 5.33 7.82
C VAL A 186 -1.71 6.37 6.88
N VAL A 187 -1.28 7.62 7.01
CA VAL A 187 -1.79 8.76 6.21
C VAL A 187 -0.77 9.31 5.20
N GLY A 188 0.45 8.78 5.22
CA GLY A 188 1.50 9.14 4.28
C GLY A 188 2.68 8.21 4.44
N PHE A 189 3.42 7.99 3.37
CA PHE A 189 4.63 7.18 3.41
C PHE A 189 5.58 7.60 2.29
N SER A 190 6.88 7.41 2.53
CA SER A 190 7.92 7.56 1.52
C SER A 190 9.14 6.77 1.95
N GLU A 191 10.08 6.64 1.03
CA GLU A 191 11.41 6.11 1.28
C GLU A 191 12.43 6.79 0.38
N LEU A 192 13.69 6.63 0.72
CA LEU A 192 14.83 6.83 -0.15
C LEU A 192 15.68 5.57 -0.04
N GLY A 193 15.91 4.90 -1.16
CA GLY A 193 16.69 3.66 -1.23
C GLY A 193 17.29 3.44 -2.62
N PRO A 194 17.81 2.24 -2.90
CA PRO A 194 18.54 1.95 -4.14
C PRO A 194 17.75 2.20 -5.43
N TRP A 195 16.42 2.11 -5.36
CA TRP A 195 15.53 2.36 -6.49
C TRP A 195 14.86 3.74 -6.43
N GLY A 196 15.49 4.72 -5.77
CA GLY A 196 14.95 6.07 -5.61
C GLY A 196 13.92 6.14 -4.48
N ASN A 197 12.71 6.61 -4.80
CA ASN A 197 11.63 6.74 -3.81
C ASN A 197 10.60 5.61 -3.90
N SER A 198 9.55 5.68 -3.09
CA SER A 198 8.55 4.60 -2.99
C SER A 198 7.80 4.32 -4.28
N ARG A 199 7.65 5.28 -5.21
CA ARG A 199 7.00 5.08 -6.52
C ARG A 199 7.90 4.29 -7.45
N THR A 200 9.11 4.77 -7.67
CA THR A 200 10.10 4.13 -8.55
C THR A 200 10.46 2.74 -8.04
N ARG A 201 10.69 2.58 -6.72
CA ARG A 201 10.89 1.26 -6.11
C ARG A 201 9.70 0.33 -6.33
N TRP A 202 8.47 0.83 -6.22
CA TRP A 202 7.28 0.01 -6.49
C TRP A 202 7.14 -0.42 -7.94
N GLU A 203 7.46 0.42 -8.91
CA GLU A 203 7.47 0.03 -10.33
C GLU A 203 8.48 -1.11 -10.56
N MET A 204 9.69 -0.99 -10.01
CA MET A 204 10.69 -2.05 -10.13
C MET A 204 10.28 -3.32 -9.40
N GLU A 205 9.76 -3.21 -8.17
CA GLU A 205 9.31 -4.34 -7.38
C GLU A 205 8.11 -5.05 -8.01
N SER A 206 7.12 -4.32 -8.50
CA SER A 206 5.88 -4.88 -9.06
C SER A 206 5.96 -5.23 -10.54
N ASN A 207 6.64 -4.45 -11.39
CA ASN A 207 6.69 -4.67 -12.83
C ASN A 207 8.05 -5.22 -13.29
N GLY A 208 9.14 -4.86 -12.61
CA GLY A 208 10.51 -5.22 -13.02
C GLY A 208 11.10 -4.26 -14.04
N ASP A 209 10.40 -3.17 -14.35
CA ASP A 209 10.88 -2.06 -15.15
C ASP A 209 10.13 -0.77 -14.79
N PHE A 210 10.67 0.36 -15.22
CA PHE A 210 10.06 1.68 -15.02
C PHE A 210 9.05 2.02 -16.11
N THR A 211 8.04 2.79 -15.74
CA THR A 211 7.22 3.54 -16.69
C THR A 211 8.00 4.75 -17.21
N MET A 212 7.46 5.45 -18.23
CA MET A 212 8.03 6.72 -18.68
C MET A 212 8.14 7.72 -17.52
N GLN A 213 7.16 7.77 -16.62
CA GLN A 213 7.21 8.59 -15.42
C GLN A 213 8.34 8.15 -14.49
N GLY A 214 8.50 6.85 -14.27
CA GLY A 214 9.56 6.28 -13.45
C GLY A 214 10.96 6.60 -13.99
N TYR A 215 11.18 6.49 -15.30
CA TYR A 215 12.46 6.87 -15.91
C TYR A 215 12.77 8.36 -15.75
N ILE A 216 11.78 9.25 -15.93
CA ILE A 216 11.98 10.69 -15.74
C ILE A 216 12.24 11.02 -14.28
N GLU A 217 11.52 10.38 -13.36
CA GLU A 217 11.71 10.58 -11.92
C GLU A 217 13.09 10.09 -11.47
N MET A 218 13.56 8.93 -11.94
CA MET A 218 14.91 8.44 -11.70
C MET A 218 15.97 9.34 -12.32
N ALA A 219 15.79 9.77 -13.58
CA ALA A 219 16.72 10.70 -14.24
C ALA A 219 16.82 12.03 -13.48
N TRP A 220 15.71 12.53 -12.93
CA TRP A 220 15.68 13.73 -12.10
C TRP A 220 16.37 13.51 -10.74
N ILE A 221 16.11 12.39 -10.05
CA ILE A 221 16.78 12.03 -8.78
C ILE A 221 18.29 11.91 -8.98
N MET A 222 18.72 11.28 -10.07
CA MET A 222 20.13 11.08 -10.43
C MET A 222 20.78 12.34 -11.04
N SER A 223 20.06 13.47 -11.09
CA SER A 223 20.56 14.74 -11.64
C SER A 223 21.06 14.65 -13.09
N LEU A 224 20.46 13.76 -13.90
CA LEU A 224 20.74 13.64 -15.34
C LEU A 224 19.98 14.70 -16.15
N ILE A 225 18.79 15.05 -15.67
CA ILE A 225 17.92 16.06 -16.27
C ILE A 225 17.53 17.13 -15.25
N GLU A 226 17.34 18.36 -15.72
CA GLU A 226 16.78 19.46 -14.95
C GLU A 226 15.64 20.13 -15.73
N HIS A 227 14.67 20.70 -15.02
CA HIS A 227 13.59 21.44 -15.67
C HIS A 227 13.98 22.90 -15.87
N LYS A 228 13.80 23.39 -17.10
CA LYS A 228 14.09 24.78 -17.48
C LYS A 228 12.81 25.48 -17.92
N ASN A 229 12.59 26.68 -17.42
CA ASN A 229 11.51 27.59 -17.82
C ASN A 229 12.10 28.98 -18.09
N GLY A 230 12.44 29.27 -19.34
CA GLY A 230 13.09 30.52 -19.72
C GLY A 230 13.82 30.42 -21.05
N ASP A 231 14.84 31.25 -21.25
CA ASP A 231 15.64 31.24 -22.48
C ASP A 231 16.60 30.04 -22.52
N ASN A 232 16.55 29.24 -23.59
CA ASN A 232 17.56 28.25 -23.91
C ASN A 232 18.14 28.51 -25.30
N LYS A 233 19.42 28.92 -25.35
CA LYS A 233 20.15 29.23 -26.59
C LYS A 233 19.44 30.28 -27.45
N GLY A 234 18.90 31.34 -26.84
CA GLY A 234 18.23 32.45 -27.52
C GLY A 234 16.80 32.18 -27.96
N LYS A 235 16.20 31.05 -27.53
CA LYS A 235 14.80 30.71 -27.78
C LYS A 235 14.08 30.44 -26.46
N PRO A 236 12.81 30.87 -26.31
CA PRO A 236 12.00 30.50 -25.16
C PRO A 236 11.77 28.99 -25.15
N TYR A 237 12.07 28.35 -24.02
CA TYR A 237 11.94 26.91 -23.83
C TYR A 237 11.37 26.59 -22.45
N VAL A 238 10.46 25.59 -22.42
CA VAL A 238 9.90 25.03 -21.20
C VAL A 238 9.91 23.50 -21.31
N GLY A 239 10.63 22.84 -20.41
CA GLY A 239 10.72 21.39 -20.39
C GLY A 239 12.03 20.88 -19.78
N TRP A 240 12.27 19.58 -19.96
CA TRP A 240 13.50 18.94 -19.51
C TRP A 240 14.69 19.34 -20.40
N VAL A 241 15.84 19.54 -19.77
CA VAL A 241 17.13 19.68 -20.43
C VAL A 241 18.13 18.73 -19.79
N ASP A 242 19.08 18.26 -20.60
CA ASP A 242 20.26 17.54 -20.11
C ASP A 242 21.09 18.44 -19.18
N VAL A 243 21.50 17.93 -18.02
CA VAL A 243 22.29 18.73 -17.06
C VAL A 243 23.68 19.05 -17.59
N THR A 244 24.30 18.16 -18.36
CA THR A 244 25.65 18.30 -18.92
C THR A 244 25.65 19.09 -20.23
N THR A 245 24.84 18.69 -21.21
CA THR A 245 24.85 19.28 -22.56
C THR A 245 23.95 20.51 -22.68
N LYS A 246 23.02 20.72 -21.73
CA LYS A 246 21.98 21.77 -21.75
C LYS A 246 21.05 21.69 -22.96
N GLU A 247 21.05 20.57 -23.68
CA GLU A 247 20.15 20.34 -24.81
C GLU A 247 18.73 20.01 -24.31
N PRO A 248 17.68 20.50 -24.99
CA PRO A 248 16.31 20.05 -24.78
C PRO A 248 16.16 18.53 -24.91
N ILE A 249 15.40 17.93 -24.00
CA ILE A 249 15.05 16.52 -24.04
C ILE A 249 13.52 16.37 -23.93
N ARG A 250 12.97 15.48 -24.74
CA ARG A 250 11.56 15.09 -24.66
C ARG A 250 11.38 13.91 -23.72
N ASP A 251 10.23 13.86 -23.06
CA ASP A 251 9.84 12.81 -22.13
C ASP A 251 10.01 11.38 -22.71
N ASP A 252 9.68 11.19 -23.99
CA ASP A 252 9.76 9.91 -24.69
C ASP A 252 11.18 9.48 -25.12
N GLU A 253 12.16 10.38 -25.03
CA GLU A 253 13.57 10.11 -25.36
C GLU A 253 14.41 9.74 -24.12
N ILE A 254 13.88 9.96 -22.90
CA ILE A 254 14.64 9.81 -21.65
C ILE A 254 15.01 8.35 -21.39
N GLU A 255 14.11 7.40 -21.68
CA GLU A 255 14.40 5.97 -21.57
C GLU A 255 15.52 5.54 -22.52
N GLU A 256 15.47 5.97 -23.79
CA GLU A 256 16.49 5.61 -24.79
C GLU A 256 17.86 6.21 -24.43
N ARG A 257 17.90 7.46 -23.95
CA ARG A 257 19.15 8.16 -23.62
C ARG A 257 19.77 7.69 -22.30
N TYR A 258 18.97 7.55 -21.24
CA TYR A 258 19.49 7.34 -19.88
C TYR A 258 19.09 6.01 -19.26
N GLY A 259 18.17 5.23 -19.86
CA GLY A 259 17.65 4.01 -19.25
C GLY A 259 18.73 2.99 -18.89
N ALA A 260 19.74 2.82 -19.76
CA ALA A 260 20.88 1.94 -19.48
C ALA A 260 21.73 2.44 -18.30
N GLN A 261 22.00 3.75 -18.23
CA GLN A 261 22.74 4.36 -17.13
C GLN A 261 21.97 4.28 -15.81
N ILE A 262 20.66 4.54 -15.83
CA ILE A 262 19.79 4.42 -14.65
C ILE A 262 19.83 2.98 -14.12
N LYS A 263 19.72 1.98 -14.99
CA LYS A 263 19.74 0.56 -14.59
C LYS A 263 21.10 0.08 -14.07
N SER A 264 22.21 0.68 -14.50
CA SER A 264 23.55 0.30 -14.03
C SER A 264 23.96 0.95 -12.71
N HIS A 265 23.38 2.11 -12.38
CA HIS A 265 23.71 2.92 -11.20
C HIS A 265 22.56 2.99 -10.18
N ALA A 266 21.57 2.10 -10.27
CA ALA A 266 20.46 1.97 -9.33
C ALA A 266 20.24 0.50 -8.95
N GLY A 267 19.60 0.28 -7.80
CA GLY A 267 19.39 -1.06 -7.27
C GLY A 267 20.67 -1.66 -6.66
N ILE A 268 20.77 -2.99 -6.69
CA ILE A 268 21.97 -3.69 -6.22
C ILE A 268 23.01 -3.70 -7.34
N HIS A 269 24.11 -2.99 -7.12
CA HIS A 269 25.21 -2.81 -8.06
C HIS A 269 26.55 -2.87 -7.31
N PHE A 270 27.66 -2.75 -8.02
CA PHE A 270 28.98 -2.68 -7.40
C PHE A 270 29.14 -1.38 -6.60
N ILE A 271 29.94 -1.44 -5.53
CA ILE A 271 30.20 -0.26 -4.68
C ILE A 271 30.93 0.80 -5.52
N GLU A 272 30.36 2.00 -5.55
CA GLU A 272 30.94 3.16 -6.22
C GLU A 272 31.78 3.97 -5.22
N THR A 273 33.07 4.10 -5.50
CA THR A 273 34.04 4.79 -4.64
C THR A 273 33.68 6.25 -4.39
N GLU A 274 33.23 6.96 -5.42
CA GLU A 274 32.86 8.38 -5.34
C GLU A 274 31.70 8.63 -4.36
N ASN A 275 30.71 7.72 -4.35
CA ASN A 275 29.52 7.81 -3.51
C ASN A 275 29.73 7.24 -2.09
N SER A 276 30.85 6.55 -1.84
CA SER A 276 31.15 5.87 -0.57
C SER A 276 32.27 6.55 0.23
N GLY A 277 32.46 7.87 0.06
CA GLY A 277 33.50 8.62 0.77
C GLY A 277 34.93 8.22 0.40
N GLY A 278 35.15 7.61 -0.77
CA GLY A 278 36.44 7.10 -1.23
C GLY A 278 36.69 5.62 -0.92
N TYR A 279 35.74 4.91 -0.30
CA TYR A 279 35.89 3.50 0.05
C TYR A 279 36.00 2.59 -1.20
N ASP A 280 37.16 1.93 -1.35
CA ASP A 280 37.39 0.87 -2.32
C ASP A 280 37.54 -0.47 -1.57
N PRO A 281 36.59 -1.43 -1.71
CA PRO A 281 36.68 -2.73 -1.04
C PRO A 281 37.89 -3.56 -1.46
N HIS A 282 38.53 -3.26 -2.60
CA HIS A 282 39.76 -3.92 -3.05
C HIS A 282 41.02 -3.31 -2.41
N LYS A 283 40.92 -2.14 -1.76
CA LYS A 283 42.04 -1.39 -1.17
C LYS A 283 41.67 -0.83 0.21
N LYS A 284 41.24 -1.70 1.13
CA LYS A 284 40.96 -1.31 2.51
C LYS A 284 42.23 -0.88 3.24
N GLU A 285 42.23 0.31 3.81
CA GLU A 285 43.35 0.85 4.59
C GLU A 285 43.35 0.28 6.02
N TYR A 286 44.53 -0.11 6.51
CA TYR A 286 44.73 -0.56 7.88
C TYR A 286 45.93 0.14 8.49
N MET A 287 45.81 0.56 9.74
CA MET A 287 46.95 1.01 10.53
C MET A 287 47.50 -0.17 11.33
N HIS A 288 48.76 -0.52 11.08
CA HIS A 288 49.47 -1.50 11.88
C HIS A 288 50.24 -0.76 12.98
N GLU A 289 49.88 -1.02 14.25
CA GLU A 289 50.66 -0.51 15.37
C GLU A 289 52.02 -1.22 15.38
N VAL A 290 53.07 -0.46 15.09
CA VAL A 290 54.46 -0.92 15.16
C VAL A 290 55.09 -0.28 16.37
N ALA A 291 55.55 -1.10 17.32
CA ALA A 291 56.37 -0.61 18.42
C ALA A 291 57.66 -0.05 17.82
N VAL A 292 57.90 1.24 18.03
CA VAL A 292 59.08 1.89 17.49
C VAL A 292 60.31 1.38 18.23
N GLU A 293 61.19 0.65 17.53
CA GLU A 293 62.38 0.04 18.14
C GLU A 293 63.51 1.05 18.38
N GLN A 294 63.44 2.23 17.76
CA GLN A 294 64.42 3.32 17.87
C GLN A 294 63.69 4.66 17.89
N ASP A 295 64.19 5.64 18.62
CA ASP A 295 63.52 6.94 18.73
C ASP A 295 63.26 7.57 17.35
N LEU A 296 62.00 7.95 17.11
CA LEU A 296 61.61 8.67 15.90
C LEU A 296 62.28 10.05 15.87
N PRO A 297 62.61 10.57 14.68
CA PRO A 297 63.13 11.92 14.56
C PRO A 297 62.14 12.93 15.15
N PRO A 298 62.62 13.95 15.88
CA PRO A 298 61.75 14.99 16.42
C PRO A 298 61.07 15.74 15.28
N PHE A 299 59.78 15.99 15.43
CA PHE A 299 59.00 16.82 14.53
C PHE A 299 58.33 17.94 15.31
N GLU A 300 58.08 19.06 14.63
CA GLU A 300 57.44 20.22 15.23
C GLU A 300 55.92 19.98 15.32
N ALA A 301 55.35 20.28 16.48
CA ALA A 301 53.91 20.25 16.70
C ALA A 301 53.50 21.49 17.50
N CYS A 302 52.27 21.98 17.30
CA CYS A 302 51.75 23.03 18.16
C CYS A 302 51.56 22.50 19.59
N LYS A 303 51.61 23.40 20.57
CA LYS A 303 51.56 23.08 21.99
C LYS A 303 50.36 22.18 22.36
N ASP A 304 49.21 22.42 21.75
CA ASP A 304 47.98 21.67 22.00
C ASP A 304 48.06 20.23 21.45
N THR A 305 48.67 20.02 20.28
CA THR A 305 48.92 18.68 19.71
C THR A 305 49.94 17.90 20.53
N ALA A 306 50.98 18.57 21.04
CA ALA A 306 51.95 17.96 21.96
C ALA A 306 51.32 17.53 23.30
N GLN A 307 50.35 18.29 23.81
CA GLN A 307 49.58 17.94 25.01
C GLN A 307 48.54 16.85 24.75
N ALA A 308 47.93 16.79 23.56
CA ALA A 308 47.00 15.74 23.16
C ALA A 308 47.67 14.35 23.02
N PHE A 309 48.96 14.30 22.64
CA PHE A 309 49.75 13.07 22.70
C PHE A 309 49.89 12.51 24.14
N GLN A 310 49.62 13.31 25.18
CA GLN A 310 49.77 12.90 26.59
C GLN A 310 48.48 12.45 27.28
N LEU A 311 47.27 12.66 26.72
CA LEU A 311 46.00 12.64 27.50
C LEU A 311 44.91 11.64 27.02
N ARG A 312 45.24 10.67 26.18
CA ARG A 312 44.23 9.88 25.45
C ARG A 312 43.73 8.65 26.26
N ASP A 313 42.77 8.83 27.19
CA ASP A 313 41.86 7.73 27.56
C ASP A 313 40.57 8.12 28.34
N ARG A 314 39.44 7.52 27.92
CA ARG A 314 38.08 7.35 28.52
C ARG A 314 36.93 8.34 28.21
N ALA A 315 35.79 7.76 27.76
CA ALA A 315 34.42 8.02 28.28
C ALA A 315 33.37 7.01 27.73
N ASP A 316 32.37 6.66 28.56
CA ASP A 316 31.29 5.67 28.34
C ASP A 316 29.87 6.30 28.13
N GLN A 317 29.11 5.70 27.19
CA GLN A 317 27.68 5.27 27.09
C GLN A 317 26.43 6.12 27.47
N VAL A 318 25.32 5.92 26.72
CA VAL A 318 23.94 6.51 26.83
C VAL A 318 22.82 5.47 26.52
N THR A 319 21.56 5.67 27.00
CA THR A 319 20.32 4.81 26.83
C THR A 319 19.00 5.60 26.53
N SER A 320 17.89 4.94 26.06
CA SER A 320 16.65 5.54 25.47
C SER A 320 15.25 4.93 25.89
N TRP A 321 14.10 5.56 25.50
CA TRP A 321 12.66 5.30 25.89
C TRP A 321 11.61 5.33 24.72
N SER A 322 10.33 4.90 24.92
CA SER A 322 9.22 4.82 23.90
C SER A 322 7.88 5.57 24.24
N MET A 323 7.03 5.94 23.24
CA MET A 323 6.11 7.12 23.33
C MET A 323 4.62 7.01 22.88
N CYS A 324 4.19 6.19 21.89
CA CYS A 324 2.93 6.49 21.16
C CYS A 324 1.58 5.99 21.77
N HIS A 325 1.51 4.82 22.42
CA HIS A 325 0.24 4.30 23.00
C HIS A 325 -0.29 5.11 24.21
N SER A 326 0.55 5.98 24.76
CA SER A 326 0.34 6.71 26.01
C SER A 326 -0.50 7.99 25.89
N ARG A 327 -1.27 8.17 24.79
CA ARG A 327 -2.01 9.41 24.45
C ARG A 327 -1.15 10.68 24.28
N LYS A 328 0.17 10.52 24.17
CA LYS A 328 1.11 11.65 24.08
C LYS A 328 1.06 12.40 22.75
N ALA A 329 0.61 11.74 21.66
CA ALA A 329 0.55 12.34 20.34
C ALA A 329 -0.67 11.85 19.54
N LYS A 330 -1.23 12.71 18.69
CA LYS A 330 -2.30 12.35 17.74
C LYS A 330 -1.77 12.01 16.35
N MET A 331 -0.57 12.52 16.03
CA MET A 331 0.18 12.28 14.80
C MET A 331 1.62 11.94 15.19
N ALA A 332 2.25 11.01 14.48
CA ALA A 332 3.66 10.70 14.65
C ALA A 332 4.31 10.40 13.30
N ILE A 333 5.56 10.82 13.17
CA ILE A 333 6.47 10.36 12.13
C ILE A 333 7.16 9.11 12.69
N VAL A 334 7.06 8.01 11.96
CA VAL A 334 7.66 6.72 12.33
C VAL A 334 8.45 6.18 11.15
N GLY A 335 9.42 5.31 11.40
CA GLY A 335 10.25 4.77 10.35
C GLY A 335 11.62 4.33 10.86
N GLY A 336 12.54 4.17 9.92
CA GLY A 336 13.93 3.83 10.21
C GLY A 336 14.85 4.31 9.10
N SER A 337 16.11 4.48 9.45
CA SER A 337 17.16 4.91 8.53
C SER A 337 18.46 4.27 8.96
N ASP A 338 19.26 3.85 7.99
CA ASP A 338 20.63 3.42 8.21
C ASP A 338 21.45 3.64 6.94
N ASP A 339 22.73 3.92 7.13
CA ASP A 339 23.66 4.21 6.04
C ASP A 339 24.63 3.06 5.79
N PHE A 340 25.21 3.00 4.59
CA PHE A 340 26.23 2.04 4.19
C PHE A 340 27.61 2.68 4.33
N GLN A 341 28.48 2.07 5.15
CA GLN A 341 29.81 2.58 5.43
C GLN A 341 30.82 1.43 5.49
N GLU A 342 32.09 1.75 5.25
CA GLU A 342 33.20 0.79 5.16
C GLU A 342 33.31 -0.13 6.38
N GLU A 343 33.25 0.43 7.59
CA GLU A 343 33.43 -0.32 8.83
C GLU A 343 32.30 -1.33 9.04
N MET A 344 31.07 -0.89 8.81
CA MET A 344 29.88 -1.72 8.96
C MET A 344 29.88 -2.87 7.96
N SER A 345 30.17 -2.60 6.69
CA SER A 345 30.28 -3.60 5.63
C SER A 345 31.33 -4.65 5.96
N TYR A 346 32.51 -4.21 6.42
CA TYR A 346 33.59 -5.10 6.82
C TYR A 346 33.21 -5.96 8.04
N GLU A 347 32.60 -5.38 9.07
CA GLU A 347 32.22 -6.13 10.27
C GLU A 347 31.09 -7.14 10.00
N PHE A 348 30.10 -6.81 9.16
CA PHE A 348 29.10 -7.81 8.73
C PHE A 348 29.72 -8.96 7.94
N ALA A 349 30.72 -8.68 7.11
CA ALA A 349 31.47 -9.72 6.39
C ALA A 349 32.26 -10.61 7.36
N ARG A 350 32.89 -10.04 8.40
CA ARG A 350 33.57 -10.83 9.46
C ARG A 350 32.62 -11.73 10.24
N MET A 351 31.39 -11.28 10.44
CA MET A 351 30.31 -12.09 11.02
C MET A 351 29.76 -13.15 10.06
N LYS A 352 30.21 -13.16 8.78
CA LYS A 352 29.70 -14.01 7.70
C LYS A 352 28.18 -13.84 7.50
N ALA A 353 27.69 -12.62 7.70
CA ALA A 353 26.27 -12.31 7.58
C ALA A 353 25.90 -11.88 6.15
N THR A 354 26.80 -11.13 5.50
CA THR A 354 26.68 -10.72 4.10
C THR A 354 27.13 -11.82 3.12
N CYS A 355 26.59 -11.81 1.90
CA CYS A 355 27.07 -12.69 0.84
C CYS A 355 28.47 -12.29 0.37
N SER A 356 29.27 -13.27 -0.07
CA SER A 356 30.60 -13.00 -0.64
C SER A 356 30.52 -12.72 -2.13
N THR A 357 30.75 -11.47 -2.55
CA THR A 357 30.67 -11.05 -3.95
C THR A 357 31.57 -11.87 -4.87
N SER A 358 32.81 -12.19 -4.46
CA SER A 358 33.74 -12.98 -5.27
C SER A 358 33.27 -14.43 -5.45
N ALA A 359 32.70 -15.03 -4.41
CA ALA A 359 32.12 -16.38 -4.50
C ALA A 359 30.90 -16.40 -5.43
N GLU A 360 30.04 -15.38 -5.34
CA GLU A 360 28.85 -15.22 -6.17
C GLU A 360 29.18 -15.02 -7.65
N LEU A 361 30.15 -14.16 -7.96
CA LEU A 361 30.67 -13.98 -9.32
C LEU A 361 31.31 -15.26 -9.86
N GLY A 362 31.99 -16.04 -9.01
CA GLY A 362 32.51 -17.35 -9.36
C GLY A 362 31.43 -18.37 -9.74
N LEU A 363 30.19 -18.17 -9.28
CA LEU A 363 29.00 -18.93 -9.68
C LEU A 363 28.27 -18.33 -10.89
N GLY A 364 28.80 -17.25 -11.48
CA GLY A 364 28.19 -16.53 -12.61
C GLY A 364 26.99 -15.66 -12.23
N LYS A 365 26.78 -15.36 -10.95
CA LYS A 365 25.67 -14.50 -10.48
C LYS A 365 26.04 -13.03 -10.59
N LEU A 366 25.17 -12.24 -11.19
CA LEU A 366 25.34 -10.78 -11.26
C LEU A 366 24.92 -10.11 -9.94
N PRO A 367 25.40 -8.89 -9.62
CA PRO A 367 25.00 -8.16 -8.41
C PRO A 367 23.48 -8.11 -8.20
N SER A 368 22.72 -7.90 -9.27
CA SER A 368 21.25 -7.86 -9.27
C SER A 368 20.60 -9.16 -8.78
N GLU A 369 21.32 -10.29 -8.79
CA GLU A 369 20.83 -11.63 -8.42
C GLU A 369 21.42 -12.15 -7.09
N MET A 370 22.30 -11.37 -6.45
CA MET A 370 22.99 -11.78 -5.22
C MET A 370 22.04 -11.82 -4.01
N SER A 371 21.02 -10.96 -3.98
CA SER A 371 19.96 -11.00 -2.97
C SER A 371 18.80 -11.87 -3.47
N ARG A 372 18.69 -13.10 -2.95
CA ARG A 372 17.73 -14.12 -3.41
C ARG A 372 17.12 -14.88 -2.24
N SER A 373 16.29 -14.18 -1.49
CA SER A 373 15.63 -14.73 -0.31
C SER A 373 14.80 -15.98 -0.64
N CYS A 374 14.75 -16.93 0.29
CA CYS A 374 14.06 -18.22 0.15
C CYS A 374 14.58 -19.17 -0.96
N SER A 375 15.60 -18.78 -1.74
CA SER A 375 16.21 -19.66 -2.75
C SER A 375 17.14 -20.71 -2.13
N THR A 376 17.20 -21.91 -2.72
CA THR A 376 18.19 -22.96 -2.40
C THR A 376 19.63 -22.44 -2.43
N SER A 377 19.95 -21.56 -3.39
CA SER A 377 21.31 -21.06 -3.63
C SER A 377 21.68 -19.84 -2.77
N ARG A 378 20.79 -19.36 -1.88
CA ARG A 378 21.04 -18.19 -1.01
C ARG A 378 22.28 -18.35 -0.12
N SER A 379 23.07 -17.28 0.01
CA SER A 379 24.41 -17.35 0.62
C SER A 379 24.70 -16.26 1.66
N GLY A 380 23.76 -15.37 1.95
CA GLY A 380 23.96 -14.20 2.82
C GLY A 380 23.07 -13.04 2.38
N PHE A 381 23.00 -12.00 3.20
CA PHE A 381 22.27 -10.78 2.81
C PHE A 381 23.16 -9.84 1.98
N VAL A 382 22.53 -9.01 1.15
CA VAL A 382 23.20 -7.89 0.47
C VAL A 382 22.91 -6.62 1.27
N GLU A 383 23.94 -5.92 1.73
CA GLU A 383 23.75 -4.69 2.49
C GLU A 383 23.23 -3.55 1.60
N SER A 384 22.42 -2.67 2.17
CA SER A 384 21.89 -1.47 1.51
C SER A 384 21.91 -0.27 2.47
N ALA A 385 21.67 0.92 1.93
CA ALA A 385 21.48 2.16 2.67
C ALA A 385 20.13 2.79 2.34
N GLY A 386 19.65 3.65 3.25
CA GLY A 386 18.55 4.56 2.99
C GLY A 386 17.64 4.76 4.19
N CYS A 387 16.49 5.36 3.93
CA CYS A 387 15.48 5.63 4.96
C CYS A 387 14.08 5.29 4.47
N GLY A 388 13.20 4.97 5.40
CA GLY A 388 11.78 4.76 5.15
C GLY A 388 10.99 5.43 6.26
N VAL A 389 9.94 6.14 5.88
CA VAL A 389 9.13 6.94 6.81
C VAL A 389 7.65 6.75 6.50
N GLN A 390 6.85 6.60 7.56
CA GLN A 390 5.41 6.68 7.52
C GLN A 390 4.93 7.80 8.45
N ILE A 391 3.85 8.44 8.05
CA ILE A 391 3.09 9.34 8.90
C ILE A 391 1.89 8.54 9.38
N ILE A 392 1.82 8.35 10.70
CA ILE A 392 0.68 7.71 11.35
C ILE A 392 -0.13 8.73 12.13
N MET A 393 -1.44 8.53 12.18
CA MET A 393 -2.35 9.42 12.90
C MET A 393 -3.53 8.64 13.48
N THR A 394 -4.26 9.25 14.41
CA THR A 394 -5.56 8.72 14.81
C THR A 394 -6.55 8.80 13.65
N ALA A 395 -7.36 7.76 13.44
CA ALA A 395 -8.34 7.72 12.35
C ALA A 395 -9.33 8.89 12.43
N GLU A 396 -9.76 9.25 13.64
CA GLU A 396 -10.62 10.41 13.89
C GLU A 396 -10.04 11.69 13.26
N LYS A 397 -8.77 12.00 13.53
CA LYS A 397 -8.15 13.20 12.98
C LYS A 397 -7.86 13.08 11.49
N ALA A 398 -7.62 11.87 10.99
CA ALA A 398 -7.35 11.66 9.57
C ALA A 398 -8.61 11.94 8.73
N LEU A 399 -9.77 11.51 9.23
CA LEU A 399 -11.07 11.78 8.65
C LEU A 399 -11.41 13.28 8.72
N GLU A 400 -11.26 13.90 9.90
CA GLU A 400 -11.51 15.34 10.11
C GLU A 400 -10.65 16.23 9.18
N MET A 401 -9.38 15.88 9.00
CA MET A 401 -8.46 16.64 8.14
C MET A 401 -8.60 16.30 6.64
N GLY A 402 -9.39 15.29 6.27
CA GLY A 402 -9.46 14.78 4.90
C GLY A 402 -8.09 14.33 4.38
N LEU A 403 -7.30 13.63 5.21
CA LEU A 403 -6.02 13.05 4.79
C LEU A 403 -6.25 11.73 4.05
N PRO A 404 -5.39 11.36 3.07
CA PRO A 404 -5.45 10.03 2.47
C PRO A 404 -5.23 8.97 3.56
N ILE A 405 -5.99 7.88 3.52
CA ILE A 405 -5.87 6.77 4.47
C ILE A 405 -5.51 5.51 3.70
N TYR A 406 -4.27 5.05 3.88
CA TYR A 406 -3.70 3.94 3.13
C TYR A 406 -4.00 2.56 3.72
N GLY A 407 -4.19 2.51 5.04
CA GLY A 407 -4.46 1.28 5.76
C GLY A 407 -4.45 1.51 7.26
N ILE A 408 -5.00 0.55 7.99
CA ILE A 408 -5.17 0.57 9.44
C ILE A 408 -4.09 -0.31 10.04
N VAL A 409 -3.29 0.22 10.97
CA VAL A 409 -2.34 -0.58 11.74
C VAL A 409 -3.09 -1.18 12.91
N VAL A 410 -3.46 -2.46 12.80
CA VAL A 410 -4.30 -3.14 13.79
C VAL A 410 -3.47 -3.83 14.88
N MET A 411 -2.23 -4.18 14.57
CA MET A 411 -1.32 -4.80 15.52
C MET A 411 0.12 -4.39 15.26
N THR A 412 0.83 -4.10 16.34
CA THR A 412 2.29 -4.03 16.36
C THR A 412 2.78 -4.74 17.61
N GLN A 413 3.75 -5.64 17.47
CA GLN A 413 4.35 -6.30 18.63
C GLN A 413 5.85 -6.48 18.38
N MET A 414 6.64 -6.20 19.41
CA MET A 414 8.05 -6.56 19.48
C MET A 414 8.27 -7.50 20.64
N VAL A 415 9.06 -8.55 20.43
CA VAL A 415 9.33 -9.57 21.44
C VAL A 415 10.78 -9.99 21.37
N SER A 416 11.34 -10.31 22.54
CA SER A 416 12.61 -11.02 22.64
C SER A 416 12.44 -12.53 22.49
N ASP A 417 13.52 -13.26 22.23
CA ASP A 417 13.48 -14.73 22.17
C ASP A 417 13.71 -15.36 23.56
N LYS A 418 14.68 -16.28 23.65
CA LYS A 418 15.04 -17.05 24.84
C LYS A 418 16.50 -16.82 25.24
N ILE A 419 16.95 -17.46 26.32
CA ILE A 419 18.38 -17.49 26.70
C ILE A 419 19.22 -18.15 25.60
N GLY A 420 20.45 -17.64 25.41
CA GLY A 420 21.38 -18.14 24.40
C GLY A 420 22.62 -17.24 24.29
N ARG A 421 23.66 -17.71 23.60
CA ARG A 421 24.95 -16.98 23.48
C ARG A 421 25.21 -16.36 22.10
N SER A 422 24.41 -16.69 21.08
CA SER A 422 24.49 -16.05 19.76
C SER A 422 23.55 -14.85 19.70
N VAL A 423 24.10 -13.65 19.56
CA VAL A 423 23.38 -12.39 19.36
C VAL A 423 22.75 -12.28 17.96
N PRO A 424 23.40 -12.69 16.86
CA PRO A 424 22.84 -12.55 15.50
C PRO A 424 21.83 -13.66 15.14
N ALA A 425 21.71 -14.71 15.97
CA ALA A 425 20.80 -15.81 15.68
C ALA A 425 19.33 -15.35 15.79
N PRO A 426 18.51 -15.51 14.73
CA PRO A 426 17.08 -15.25 14.81
C PRO A 426 16.41 -16.32 15.66
N GLY A 427 15.39 -15.93 16.44
CA GLY A 427 14.59 -16.86 17.23
C GLY A 427 13.10 -16.79 16.91
N GLN A 428 12.32 -17.40 17.79
CA GLN A 428 10.89 -17.67 17.57
C GLN A 428 9.99 -16.97 18.59
N GLY A 429 10.49 -15.98 19.33
CA GLY A 429 9.72 -15.25 20.36
C GLY A 429 8.45 -14.61 19.81
N ILE A 430 8.47 -14.19 18.54
CA ILE A 430 7.33 -13.60 17.86
C ILE A 430 6.17 -14.59 17.63
N LEU A 431 6.36 -15.91 17.80
CA LEU A 431 5.26 -16.90 17.87
C LEU A 431 4.19 -16.49 18.88
N THR A 432 4.59 -15.78 19.95
CA THR A 432 3.67 -15.28 20.99
C THR A 432 2.63 -14.28 20.47
N ALA A 433 2.78 -13.74 19.26
CA ALA A 433 1.73 -12.98 18.58
C ALA A 433 0.48 -13.82 18.28
N ALA A 434 0.65 -15.14 18.08
CA ALA A 434 -0.44 -16.07 17.84
C ALA A 434 -0.93 -16.79 19.11
N ARG A 435 -0.33 -16.55 20.29
CA ARG A 435 -0.65 -17.31 21.51
C ARG A 435 -2.14 -17.23 21.85
N GLU A 436 -2.82 -18.36 21.99
CA GLU A 436 -4.20 -18.39 22.48
C GLU A 436 -4.47 -19.54 23.45
N ASP A 437 -5.47 -19.33 24.30
CA ASP A 437 -6.12 -20.41 25.04
C ASP A 437 -7.20 -21.03 24.15
N ILE A 438 -7.13 -22.34 23.94
CA ILE A 438 -8.05 -23.13 23.11
C ILE A 438 -9.53 -22.85 23.46
N ARG A 439 -9.83 -22.59 24.73
CA ARG A 439 -11.21 -22.32 25.20
C ARG A 439 -11.77 -20.99 24.68
N THR A 440 -10.90 -20.08 24.27
CA THR A 440 -11.23 -18.71 23.85
C THR A 440 -11.15 -18.52 22.33
N ALA A 441 -10.74 -19.57 21.59
CA ALA A 441 -10.61 -19.55 20.14
C ALA A 441 -11.95 -19.27 19.42
N ASP A 442 -13.06 -19.72 20.02
CA ASP A 442 -14.44 -19.49 19.56
C ASP A 442 -15.20 -18.52 20.47
N SER A 443 -14.49 -17.60 21.15
CA SER A 443 -15.13 -16.64 22.06
C SER A 443 -16.22 -15.82 21.34
N PRO A 444 -17.40 -15.60 21.96
CA PRO A 444 -18.41 -14.70 21.44
C PRO A 444 -17.92 -13.25 21.25
N LEU A 445 -16.81 -12.85 21.88
CA LEU A 445 -16.17 -11.55 21.67
C LEU A 445 -15.54 -11.41 20.28
N LEU A 446 -15.32 -12.50 19.56
CA LEU A 446 -14.78 -12.45 18.20
C LEU A 446 -15.83 -12.05 17.16
N ASP A 447 -17.12 -12.25 17.47
CA ASP A 447 -18.23 -11.87 16.61
C ASP A 447 -18.65 -10.40 16.85
N SER A 448 -18.52 -9.54 15.82
CA SER A 448 -18.95 -8.15 15.90
C SER A 448 -20.43 -7.97 16.18
N LYS A 449 -21.29 -8.87 15.70
CA LYS A 449 -22.74 -8.76 15.93
C LYS A 449 -23.06 -8.98 17.40
N ASN A 450 -22.39 -9.95 18.03
CA ASN A 450 -22.50 -10.17 19.47
C ASN A 450 -22.03 -8.94 20.26
N ARG A 451 -20.84 -8.41 19.92
CA ARG A 451 -20.28 -7.21 20.55
C ARG A 451 -21.22 -6.01 20.40
N ARG A 452 -21.79 -5.82 19.21
CA ARG A 452 -22.76 -4.76 18.93
C ARG A 452 -23.98 -4.85 19.81
N HIS A 453 -24.57 -6.05 19.90
CA HIS A 453 -25.75 -6.27 20.72
C HIS A 453 -25.49 -5.92 22.21
N ARG A 454 -24.30 -6.26 22.73
CA ARG A 454 -23.89 -5.92 24.10
C ARG A 454 -23.65 -4.42 24.29
N PHE A 455 -22.95 -3.80 23.34
CA PHE A 455 -22.74 -2.35 23.30
C PHE A 455 -24.07 -1.59 23.35
N ASP A 456 -25.02 -1.93 22.46
CA ASP A 456 -26.34 -1.27 22.39
C ASP A 456 -27.16 -1.48 23.67
N ARG A 457 -27.02 -2.63 24.33
CA ARG A 457 -27.69 -2.90 25.62
C ARG A 457 -27.14 -2.02 26.73
N GLU A 458 -25.82 -1.89 26.83
CA GLU A 458 -25.19 -1.04 27.84
C GLU A 458 -25.40 0.44 27.59
N MET A 459 -25.35 0.87 26.33
CA MET A 459 -25.70 2.23 25.93
C MET A 459 -27.13 2.57 26.34
N ARG A 460 -28.12 1.71 26.06
CA ARG A 460 -29.51 1.93 26.48
C ARG A 460 -29.65 1.99 28.00
N HIS A 461 -29.00 1.10 28.73
CA HIS A 461 -29.05 1.09 30.20
C HIS A 461 -28.46 2.39 30.78
N TRP A 462 -27.33 2.83 30.23
CA TRP A 462 -26.69 4.07 30.64
C TRP A 462 -27.55 5.31 30.31
N HIS A 463 -28.15 5.36 29.12
CA HIS A 463 -29.07 6.45 28.75
C HIS A 463 -30.25 6.56 29.73
N GLN A 464 -30.87 5.44 30.10
CA GLN A 464 -31.95 5.42 31.09
C GLN A 464 -31.51 5.96 32.46
N GLN A 465 -30.30 5.62 32.90
CA GLN A 465 -29.74 6.13 34.16
C GLN A 465 -29.37 7.61 34.09
N ALA A 466 -28.77 8.06 32.99
CA ALA A 466 -28.33 9.43 32.77
C ALA A 466 -29.51 10.42 32.67
N VAL A 467 -30.71 9.97 32.25
CA VAL A 467 -31.93 10.80 32.30
C VAL A 467 -32.45 10.97 33.73
N SER A 468 -32.17 10.01 34.63
CA SER A 468 -32.66 10.03 36.02
C SER A 468 -31.76 10.81 36.99
N THR A 469 -30.49 11.01 36.64
CA THR A 469 -29.47 11.71 37.45
C THR A 469 -29.03 12.96 36.68
N ARG A 470 -28.76 14.09 37.36
CA ARG A 470 -28.48 15.42 36.76
C ARG A 470 -27.66 15.39 35.44
N SER A 471 -27.95 16.36 34.55
CA SER A 471 -27.34 16.48 33.21
C SER A 471 -25.81 16.38 33.25
N LEU A 472 -25.30 15.30 32.65
CA LEU A 472 -23.88 15.14 32.35
C LEU A 472 -23.52 16.04 31.16
N SER A 473 -22.34 16.69 31.22
CA SER A 473 -21.80 17.48 30.11
C SER A 473 -21.47 16.58 28.91
N ASP A 474 -21.46 17.10 27.68
CA ASP A 474 -21.19 16.28 26.48
C ASP A 474 -19.80 15.67 26.46
N THR A 475 -18.85 16.33 27.13
CA THR A 475 -17.52 15.78 27.36
C THR A 475 -17.58 14.49 28.16
N GLN A 476 -18.43 14.42 29.19
CA GLN A 476 -18.64 13.21 30.00
C GLN A 476 -19.40 12.15 29.21
N ARG A 477 -20.41 12.53 28.43
CA ARG A 477 -21.16 11.61 27.55
C ARG A 477 -20.25 11.00 26.48
N SER A 478 -19.54 11.83 25.74
CA SER A 478 -18.57 11.40 24.71
C SER A 478 -17.48 10.52 25.30
N ALA A 479 -16.97 10.83 26.50
CA ALA A 479 -16.01 9.99 27.18
C ALA A 479 -16.59 8.62 27.53
N ARG A 480 -17.88 8.55 27.91
CA ARG A 480 -18.56 7.29 28.21
C ARG A 480 -18.80 6.45 26.96
N VAL A 481 -19.27 7.05 25.88
CA VAL A 481 -19.44 6.36 24.58
C VAL A 481 -18.11 5.76 24.13
N ARG A 482 -17.03 6.55 24.16
CA ARG A 482 -15.68 6.06 23.81
C ARG A 482 -15.20 4.95 24.74
N MET A 483 -15.51 5.01 26.03
CA MET A 483 -15.17 3.94 26.96
C MET A 483 -15.88 2.62 26.58
N LEU A 484 -17.17 2.69 26.23
CA LEU A 484 -17.93 1.50 25.81
C LEU A 484 -17.47 0.98 24.45
N GLN A 485 -17.18 1.86 23.48
CA GLN A 485 -16.59 1.49 22.18
C GLN A 485 -15.26 0.77 22.37
N ARG A 486 -14.38 1.29 23.24
CA ARG A 486 -13.10 0.65 23.55
C ARG A 486 -13.29 -0.75 24.12
N MET A 487 -14.13 -0.86 25.15
CA MET A 487 -14.41 -2.13 25.79
C MET A 487 -14.91 -3.15 24.75
N TRP A 488 -15.91 -2.79 23.94
CA TRP A 488 -16.56 -3.69 22.99
C TRP A 488 -15.92 -3.75 21.59
N ALA A 489 -14.77 -3.11 21.35
CA ALA A 489 -14.11 -3.20 20.05
C ALA A 489 -12.58 -3.21 20.14
N ASN A 490 -11.96 -2.23 20.79
CA ASN A 490 -10.50 -2.06 20.76
C ASN A 490 -9.77 -2.96 21.78
N ASP A 491 -10.34 -3.15 22.96
CA ASP A 491 -9.65 -3.71 24.13
C ASP A 491 -10.17 -5.12 24.49
N LEU A 492 -10.49 -5.94 23.46
CA LEU A 492 -11.10 -7.27 23.65
C LEU A 492 -10.27 -8.19 24.56
N ARG A 493 -8.95 -8.12 24.47
CA ARG A 493 -8.03 -8.91 25.30
C ARG A 493 -7.93 -8.44 26.75
N GLU A 494 -8.36 -7.21 27.07
CA GLU A 494 -8.48 -6.79 28.47
C GLU A 494 -9.64 -7.52 29.16
N GLN A 495 -10.68 -7.86 28.40
CA GLN A 495 -11.80 -8.69 28.88
C GLN A 495 -11.43 -10.18 28.92
N GLU A 496 -10.80 -10.67 27.85
CA GLU A 496 -10.45 -12.09 27.71
C GLU A 496 -9.00 -12.26 27.22
N PRO A 497 -8.02 -12.31 28.15
CA PRO A 497 -6.60 -12.34 27.81
C PRO A 497 -6.14 -13.56 27.00
N GLY A 498 -6.95 -14.63 27.04
CA GLY A 498 -6.73 -15.88 26.33
C GLY A 498 -6.87 -15.75 24.81
N ILE A 499 -7.60 -14.74 24.30
CA ILE A 499 -7.73 -14.51 22.86
C ILE A 499 -6.36 -14.13 22.27
N SER A 500 -6.03 -14.70 21.11
CA SER A 500 -4.80 -14.37 20.39
C SER A 500 -4.69 -12.88 20.08
N PRO A 501 -3.51 -12.25 20.26
CA PRO A 501 -3.25 -10.89 19.81
C PRO A 501 -3.61 -10.66 18.34
N ILE A 502 -3.23 -11.58 17.45
CA ILE A 502 -3.58 -11.51 16.02
C ILE A 502 -5.11 -11.58 15.84
N ARG A 503 -5.76 -12.55 16.46
CA ARG A 503 -7.20 -12.77 16.32
C ARG A 503 -8.01 -11.58 16.84
N SER A 504 -7.63 -11.03 18.00
CA SER A 504 -8.25 -9.83 18.57
C SER A 504 -8.09 -8.60 17.68
N ALA A 505 -6.91 -8.39 17.10
CA ALA A 505 -6.63 -7.25 16.25
C ALA A 505 -7.46 -7.28 14.96
N LEU A 506 -7.60 -8.46 14.35
CA LEU A 506 -8.41 -8.68 13.16
C LEU A 506 -9.91 -8.61 13.47
N ALA A 507 -10.37 -9.26 14.54
CA ALA A 507 -11.76 -9.27 14.97
C ALA A 507 -12.31 -7.87 15.31
N THR A 508 -11.44 -6.90 15.65
CA THR A 508 -11.82 -5.49 15.81
C THR A 508 -12.45 -4.91 14.54
N TRP A 509 -12.17 -5.48 13.37
CA TRP A 509 -12.61 -5.00 12.06
C TRP A 509 -13.43 -6.02 11.25
N ASP A 510 -13.63 -7.23 11.79
CA ASP A 510 -14.24 -8.43 11.18
C ASP A 510 -13.42 -9.32 10.23
N PRO A 511 -12.20 -8.98 9.75
CA PRO A 511 -11.30 -9.96 9.19
C PRO A 511 -11.04 -11.14 10.13
N THR A 512 -10.87 -12.30 9.52
CA THR A 512 -10.36 -13.51 10.17
C THR A 512 -8.90 -13.72 9.83
N VAL A 513 -8.29 -14.78 10.39
CA VAL A 513 -6.90 -15.11 10.07
C VAL A 513 -6.74 -15.47 8.60
N ASP A 514 -7.76 -16.02 7.94
CA ASP A 514 -7.74 -16.33 6.50
C ASP A 514 -7.71 -15.07 5.61
N ASP A 515 -8.17 -13.94 6.14
CA ASP A 515 -8.18 -12.66 5.43
C ASP A 515 -6.81 -11.96 5.39
N ILE A 516 -5.78 -12.49 6.05
CA ILE A 516 -4.40 -12.05 5.82
C ILE A 516 -3.93 -12.70 4.51
N GLN A 517 -3.94 -12.04 3.36
CA GLN A 517 -3.51 -12.69 2.12
C GLN A 517 -1.99 -12.71 1.93
N VAL A 518 -1.27 -11.76 2.51
CA VAL A 518 0.16 -11.56 2.23
C VAL A 518 1.00 -11.57 3.49
N ALA A 519 2.14 -12.25 3.44
CA ALA A 519 3.22 -12.17 4.42
C ALA A 519 4.46 -11.51 3.77
N SER A 520 4.70 -10.24 4.11
CA SER A 520 5.93 -9.51 3.79
C SER A 520 7.02 -9.93 4.78
N LEU A 521 7.87 -10.85 4.34
CA LEU A 521 8.92 -11.41 5.19
C LEU A 521 10.11 -10.47 5.26
N HIS A 522 10.82 -10.54 6.38
CA HIS A 522 12.13 -9.94 6.53
C HIS A 522 13.07 -10.46 5.46
N GLY A 523 13.07 -11.77 5.20
CA GLY A 523 13.61 -12.41 4.00
C GLY A 523 14.98 -11.87 3.60
N THR A 524 16.00 -12.14 4.40
CA THR A 524 17.33 -11.54 4.24
C THR A 524 18.25 -12.30 3.30
N SER A 525 17.81 -13.40 2.67
CA SER A 525 18.69 -14.25 1.86
C SER A 525 19.76 -14.98 2.68
N THR A 526 19.59 -15.02 4.01
CA THR A 526 20.43 -15.83 4.90
C THR A 526 19.76 -17.18 5.19
N LYS A 527 20.58 -18.23 5.34
CA LYS A 527 20.06 -19.59 5.60
C LYS A 527 19.28 -19.68 6.91
N ALA A 528 19.75 -18.99 7.95
CA ALA A 528 19.15 -19.03 9.28
C ALA A 528 17.83 -18.25 9.34
N ASN A 529 17.80 -17.00 8.84
CA ASN A 529 16.58 -16.17 8.88
C ASN A 529 15.47 -16.81 8.08
N ASP A 530 15.72 -17.08 6.79
CA ASP A 530 14.64 -17.41 5.86
C ASP A 530 13.97 -18.73 6.22
N VAL A 531 14.68 -19.67 6.87
CA VAL A 531 14.11 -20.94 7.38
C VAL A 531 13.33 -20.73 8.67
N ASN A 532 13.86 -19.93 9.60
CA ASN A 532 13.23 -19.63 10.89
C ASN A 532 11.95 -18.80 10.72
N GLU A 533 12.03 -17.70 9.98
CA GLU A 533 10.94 -16.75 9.78
C GLU A 533 9.72 -17.42 9.13
N THR A 534 9.95 -18.15 8.04
CA THR A 534 8.88 -18.91 7.39
C THR A 534 8.31 -20.00 8.30
N ASP A 535 9.06 -20.49 9.30
CA ASP A 535 8.62 -21.58 10.20
C ASP A 535 7.74 -21.00 11.29
N VAL A 536 8.17 -19.87 11.84
CA VAL A 536 7.37 -19.04 12.74
C VAL A 536 6.05 -18.64 12.10
N VAL A 537 6.08 -18.09 10.88
CA VAL A 537 4.85 -17.66 10.19
C VAL A 537 3.93 -18.85 9.93
N LYS A 538 4.46 -19.98 9.46
CA LYS A 538 3.70 -21.22 9.28
C LYS A 538 3.03 -21.66 10.58
N GLN A 539 3.78 -21.75 11.68
CA GLN A 539 3.27 -22.17 12.97
C GLN A 539 2.21 -21.21 13.53
N GLN A 540 2.38 -19.90 13.33
CA GLN A 540 1.37 -18.91 13.73
C GLN A 540 0.04 -19.16 13.02
N VAL A 541 0.05 -19.32 11.69
CA VAL A 541 -1.20 -19.52 10.94
C VAL A 541 -1.81 -20.89 11.18
N GLU A 542 -1.00 -21.95 11.29
CA GLU A 542 -1.49 -23.29 11.64
C GLU A 542 -2.12 -23.32 13.03
N HIS A 543 -1.46 -22.71 14.02
CA HIS A 543 -1.97 -22.64 15.39
C HIS A 543 -3.31 -21.92 15.49
N LEU A 544 -3.50 -20.87 14.67
CA LEU A 544 -4.75 -20.10 14.62
C LEU A 544 -5.85 -20.76 13.77
N GLY A 545 -5.61 -21.94 13.20
CA GLY A 545 -6.59 -22.69 12.43
C GLY A 545 -6.83 -22.17 11.01
N ARG A 546 -5.81 -21.56 10.39
CA ARG A 546 -5.85 -21.09 8.99
C ARG A 546 -6.30 -22.20 8.05
N SER A 547 -7.22 -21.89 7.14
CA SER A 547 -7.70 -22.85 6.14
C SER A 547 -6.59 -23.23 5.14
N PRO A 548 -6.43 -24.52 4.77
CA PRO A 548 -5.49 -24.93 3.72
C PRO A 548 -5.77 -24.30 2.35
N ALA A 549 -7.01 -23.91 2.07
CA ALA A 549 -7.41 -23.26 0.82
C ALA A 549 -7.01 -21.77 0.75
N ALA A 550 -6.55 -21.18 1.86
CA ALA A 550 -6.16 -19.77 1.94
C ALA A 550 -4.67 -19.63 2.30
N PRO A 551 -3.72 -20.08 1.46
CA PRO A 551 -2.30 -19.90 1.74
C PRO A 551 -1.88 -18.43 1.72
N LEU A 552 -0.82 -18.10 2.46
CA LEU A 552 -0.20 -16.78 2.44
C LEU A 552 0.69 -16.63 1.21
N LEU A 553 0.52 -15.53 0.50
CA LEU A 553 1.45 -15.11 -0.54
C LEU A 553 2.67 -14.45 0.13
N VAL A 554 3.85 -15.01 -0.09
CA VAL A 554 5.11 -14.56 0.51
C VAL A 554 5.76 -13.50 -0.39
N VAL A 555 6.12 -12.36 0.20
CA VAL A 555 6.87 -11.29 -0.47
C VAL A 555 8.21 -11.09 0.24
N CYS A 556 9.30 -11.08 -0.55
CA CYS A 556 10.65 -10.86 -0.07
C CYS A 556 11.26 -9.64 -0.78
N GLN A 557 10.86 -8.43 -0.36
CA GLN A 557 11.24 -7.17 -1.00
C GLN A 557 12.77 -6.95 -1.09
N LYS A 558 13.53 -7.46 -0.12
CA LYS A 558 15.00 -7.34 -0.08
C LYS A 558 15.71 -8.04 -1.23
N SER A 559 15.03 -8.94 -1.95
CA SER A 559 15.56 -9.49 -3.22
C SER A 559 15.87 -8.38 -4.22
N SER A 560 15.05 -7.32 -4.26
CA SER A 560 15.22 -6.17 -5.16
C SER A 560 15.98 -5.02 -4.51
N THR A 561 15.80 -4.80 -3.22
CA THR A 561 16.29 -3.58 -2.54
C THR A 561 17.57 -3.79 -1.73
N GLY A 562 18.02 -5.02 -1.52
CA GLY A 562 18.99 -5.32 -0.47
C GLY A 562 18.45 -5.04 0.93
N HIS A 563 19.31 -5.13 1.93
CA HIS A 563 18.96 -5.02 3.35
C HIS A 563 19.47 -3.70 3.96
N PRO A 564 18.58 -2.72 4.25
CA PRO A 564 18.98 -1.41 4.76
C PRO A 564 18.95 -1.34 6.29
N LYS A 565 19.31 -2.43 6.97
CA LYS A 565 19.31 -2.52 8.45
C LYS A 565 18.02 -1.97 9.08
N GLY A 566 18.07 -0.84 9.79
CA GLY A 566 16.97 -0.21 10.49
C GLY A 566 15.84 0.31 9.59
N ALA A 567 16.08 0.60 8.31
CA ALA A 567 15.00 0.99 7.39
C ALA A 567 14.20 -0.19 6.84
N ALA A 568 14.61 -1.44 7.12
CA ALA A 568 14.05 -2.64 6.48
C ALA A 568 12.55 -2.79 6.71
N GLY A 569 12.10 -2.65 7.97
CA GLY A 569 10.68 -2.72 8.31
C GLY A 569 9.87 -1.59 7.69
N ALA A 570 10.46 -0.39 7.54
CA ALA A 570 9.78 0.76 6.94
C ALA A 570 9.54 0.56 5.44
N TRP A 571 10.51 0.03 4.69
CA TRP A 571 10.31 -0.30 3.27
C TRP A 571 9.30 -1.43 3.09
N GLN A 572 9.37 -2.47 3.93
CA GLN A 572 8.38 -3.56 3.92
C GLN A 572 6.96 -3.03 4.18
N LEU A 573 6.83 -2.05 5.08
CA LEU A 573 5.53 -1.44 5.40
C LEU A 573 5.00 -0.60 4.23
N ASN A 574 5.87 0.13 3.53
CA ASN A 574 5.52 0.83 2.30
C ASN A 574 5.03 -0.15 1.22
N GLY A 575 5.71 -1.29 1.06
CA GLY A 575 5.27 -2.38 0.19
C GLY A 575 3.89 -2.91 0.58
N CYS A 576 3.63 -3.15 1.88
CA CYS A 576 2.32 -3.58 2.38
C CYS A 576 1.21 -2.59 2.03
N VAL A 577 1.46 -1.30 2.22
CA VAL A 577 0.53 -0.22 1.84
C VAL A 577 0.23 -0.26 0.33
N GLN A 578 1.26 -0.43 -0.50
CA GLN A 578 1.09 -0.45 -1.96
C GLN A 578 0.37 -1.70 -2.44
N MET A 579 0.61 -2.86 -1.82
CA MET A 579 -0.13 -4.10 -2.08
C MET A 579 -1.61 -3.95 -1.71
N LEU A 580 -1.93 -3.43 -0.52
CA LEU A 580 -3.32 -3.17 -0.11
C LEU A 580 -4.04 -2.28 -1.13
N ARG A 581 -3.38 -1.23 -1.61
CA ARG A 581 -3.97 -0.26 -2.55
C ARG A 581 -4.18 -0.83 -3.96
N THR A 582 -3.22 -1.59 -4.47
CA THR A 582 -3.20 -2.04 -5.88
C THR A 582 -3.78 -3.43 -6.09
N GLY A 583 -3.85 -4.25 -5.03
CA GLY A 583 -4.14 -5.67 -5.12
C GLY A 583 -3.05 -6.47 -5.84
N ILE A 584 -1.91 -5.87 -6.18
CA ILE A 584 -0.77 -6.55 -6.79
C ILE A 584 0.13 -7.10 -5.69
N VAL A 585 0.49 -8.37 -5.79
CA VAL A 585 1.52 -8.99 -4.96
C VAL A 585 2.79 -9.16 -5.79
N PRO A 586 3.89 -8.45 -5.46
CA PRO A 586 5.16 -8.60 -6.16
C PRO A 586 5.73 -10.01 -6.05
N GLY A 587 6.39 -10.47 -7.11
CA GLY A 587 7.12 -11.73 -7.12
C GLY A 587 8.58 -11.55 -6.72
N ASN A 588 9.16 -12.58 -6.10
CA ASN A 588 10.60 -12.66 -5.85
C ASN A 588 11.30 -13.15 -7.13
N ARG A 589 11.69 -12.22 -8.00
CA ARG A 589 12.33 -12.51 -9.31
C ARG A 589 13.67 -13.24 -9.18
N ASN A 590 14.37 -13.05 -8.06
CA ASN A 590 15.68 -13.63 -7.82
C ASN A 590 15.61 -15.02 -7.18
N ALA A 591 14.42 -15.49 -6.78
CA ALA A 591 14.24 -16.86 -6.31
C ALA A 591 14.32 -17.85 -7.49
N ASP A 592 15.55 -18.18 -7.90
CA ASP A 592 15.85 -19.14 -8.97
C ASP A 592 15.22 -20.52 -8.71
N ASN A 593 15.34 -21.05 -7.50
CA ASN A 593 14.64 -22.24 -7.05
C ASN A 593 14.33 -22.14 -5.56
N ILE A 594 13.08 -22.34 -5.17
CA ILE A 594 12.68 -22.32 -3.76
C ILE A 594 13.34 -23.47 -3.00
N GLU A 595 13.87 -23.17 -1.82
CA GLU A 595 14.45 -24.17 -0.93
C GLU A 595 13.44 -25.28 -0.61
N GLN A 596 13.85 -26.54 -0.75
CA GLN A 596 12.98 -27.71 -0.59
C GLN A 596 12.30 -27.76 0.79
N LYS A 597 12.99 -27.33 1.85
CA LYS A 597 12.43 -27.25 3.21
C LYS A 597 11.33 -26.19 3.36
N LEU A 598 11.30 -25.20 2.48
CA LEU A 598 10.29 -24.14 2.45
C LEU A 598 9.10 -24.55 1.58
N GLU A 599 9.35 -25.29 0.50
CA GLU A 599 8.31 -25.83 -0.39
C GLU A 599 7.34 -26.77 0.34
N GLN A 600 7.84 -27.54 1.32
CA GLN A 600 7.02 -28.45 2.15
C GLN A 600 6.03 -27.75 3.10
N ARG A 601 5.89 -26.42 3.02
CA ARG A 601 5.08 -25.61 3.93
C ARG A 601 3.77 -25.22 3.26
N ASN A 602 2.77 -26.07 3.42
CA ASN A 602 1.48 -26.02 2.72
C ASN A 602 0.69 -24.69 2.84
N HIS A 603 0.98 -23.86 3.85
CA HIS A 603 0.33 -22.57 4.04
C HIS A 603 1.07 -21.37 3.42
N LEU A 604 2.20 -21.58 2.76
CA LEU A 604 3.00 -20.51 2.14
C LEU A 604 3.15 -20.75 0.64
N ILE A 605 2.91 -19.72 -0.16
CA ILE A 605 3.21 -19.69 -1.60
C ILE A 605 4.29 -18.64 -1.83
N PHE A 606 5.28 -18.98 -2.65
CA PHE A 606 6.40 -18.10 -3.01
C PHE A 606 6.30 -17.71 -4.49
N PRO A 607 5.65 -16.58 -4.85
CA PRO A 607 5.51 -16.18 -6.24
C PRO A 607 6.85 -15.74 -6.84
N GLY A 608 7.26 -16.33 -7.96
CA GLY A 608 8.42 -15.87 -8.73
C GLY A 608 8.11 -14.70 -9.69
N ARG A 609 6.82 -14.39 -9.88
CA ARG A 609 6.33 -13.31 -10.74
C ARG A 609 5.20 -12.54 -10.05
N PRO A 610 4.93 -11.29 -10.45
CA PRO A 610 3.83 -10.50 -9.91
C PRO A 610 2.47 -11.17 -10.11
N LEU A 611 1.59 -11.05 -9.12
CA LEU A 611 0.23 -11.60 -9.15
C LEU A 611 -0.79 -10.48 -8.91
N GLN A 612 -1.71 -10.29 -9.85
CA GLN A 612 -2.89 -9.44 -9.64
C GLN A 612 -3.96 -10.24 -8.89
N THR A 613 -4.38 -9.74 -7.73
CA THR A 613 -5.45 -10.34 -6.93
C THR A 613 -6.77 -9.59 -7.14
N GLN A 614 -7.87 -10.13 -6.61
CA GLN A 614 -9.17 -9.45 -6.54
C GLN A 614 -9.22 -8.35 -5.46
N GLY A 615 -8.14 -8.19 -4.68
CA GLY A 615 -8.06 -7.28 -3.55
C GLY A 615 -7.38 -7.96 -2.36
N ILE A 616 -6.78 -7.15 -1.49
CA ILE A 616 -6.09 -7.62 -0.28
C ILE A 616 -6.79 -6.98 0.93
N ASN A 617 -7.27 -7.82 1.84
CA ASN A 617 -7.96 -7.42 3.06
C ASN A 617 -6.97 -7.09 4.16
N ALA A 618 -5.93 -7.92 4.34
CA ALA A 618 -4.90 -7.69 5.34
C ALA A 618 -3.53 -8.20 4.89
N THR A 619 -2.49 -7.55 5.42
CA THR A 619 -1.09 -7.91 5.21
C THR A 619 -0.40 -8.08 6.56
N MET A 620 0.47 -9.08 6.65
CA MET A 620 1.35 -9.31 7.78
C MET A 620 2.79 -8.99 7.37
N LEU A 621 3.49 -8.27 8.23
CA LEU A 621 4.91 -7.95 8.07
C LEU A 621 5.66 -8.53 9.26
N THR A 622 6.73 -9.27 9.00
CA THR A 622 7.65 -9.76 10.02
C THR A 622 9.06 -9.18 9.83
N SER A 623 9.74 -8.92 10.94
CA SER A 623 11.12 -8.43 10.99
C SER A 623 11.90 -9.15 12.07
N PHE A 624 13.14 -9.55 11.78
CA PHE A 624 14.02 -10.24 12.72
C PHE A 624 15.39 -9.55 12.72
N GLU A 625 15.83 -9.10 13.88
CA GLU A 625 17.05 -8.32 14.02
C GLU A 625 18.03 -8.95 15.01
N PHE A 626 19.29 -8.52 14.92
CA PHE A 626 20.32 -8.89 15.88
C PHE A 626 19.91 -8.46 17.30
N GLY A 627 20.33 -9.25 18.28
CA GLY A 627 19.91 -9.04 19.67
C GLY A 627 18.52 -9.61 19.97
N ARG A 628 18.07 -10.58 19.16
CA ARG A 628 16.82 -11.33 19.38
C ARG A 628 15.59 -10.45 19.38
N LYS A 629 15.52 -9.47 18.49
CA LYS A 629 14.32 -8.64 18.35
C LYS A 629 13.48 -9.19 17.21
N GLY A 630 12.33 -9.75 17.54
CA GLY A 630 11.30 -10.10 16.57
C GLY A 630 10.23 -9.02 16.57
N GLY A 631 9.85 -8.55 15.39
CA GLY A 631 8.78 -7.57 15.17
C GLY A 631 7.71 -8.16 14.26
N ILE A 632 6.44 -7.86 14.56
CA ILE A 632 5.30 -8.14 13.68
C ILE A 632 4.41 -6.91 13.59
N VAL A 633 3.94 -6.63 12.39
CA VAL A 633 2.91 -5.62 12.12
C VAL A 633 1.81 -6.26 11.28
N ILE A 634 0.56 -6.04 11.66
CA ILE A 634 -0.59 -6.41 10.82
C ILE A 634 -1.31 -5.14 10.40
N MET A 635 -1.55 -5.04 9.10
CA MET A 635 -2.34 -3.97 8.51
C MET A 635 -3.61 -4.54 7.90
N VAL A 636 -4.69 -3.77 8.02
CA VAL A 636 -5.99 -4.03 7.40
C VAL A 636 -6.30 -2.92 6.40
N HIS A 637 -6.94 -3.28 5.30
CA HIS A 637 -7.34 -2.34 4.24
C HIS A 637 -8.21 -1.20 4.79
N SER A 638 -8.06 0.01 4.27
CA SER A 638 -8.81 1.20 4.75
C SER A 638 -10.33 1.11 4.54
N LYS A 639 -10.80 0.18 3.70
CA LYS A 639 -12.24 -0.07 3.46
C LYS A 639 -13.00 -0.46 4.73
N TYR A 640 -12.34 -1.16 5.66
CA TYR A 640 -12.94 -1.55 6.93
C TYR A 640 -13.15 -0.34 7.86
N LEU A 641 -12.31 0.69 7.76
CA LEU A 641 -12.53 1.97 8.44
C LEU A 641 -13.75 2.68 7.87
N PHE A 642 -13.86 2.74 6.54
CA PHE A 642 -14.98 3.42 5.88
C PHE A 642 -16.32 2.72 6.13
N ALA A 643 -16.32 1.40 6.27
CA ALA A 643 -17.51 0.63 6.66
C ALA A 643 -17.91 0.84 8.13
N ALA A 644 -17.00 1.31 8.99
CA ALA A 644 -17.29 1.56 10.40
C ALA A 644 -17.89 2.96 10.66
N ILE A 645 -17.98 3.82 9.63
CA ILE A 645 -18.52 5.18 9.71
C ILE A 645 -19.78 5.33 8.83
N SER A 646 -20.57 6.36 9.14
CA SER A 646 -21.75 6.70 8.34
C SER A 646 -21.39 7.11 6.92
N LYS A 647 -22.33 6.90 5.99
CA LYS A 647 -22.23 7.39 4.61
C LYS A 647 -21.99 8.90 4.55
N ASP A 648 -22.70 9.68 5.36
CA ASP A 648 -22.59 11.15 5.38
C ASP A 648 -21.17 11.60 5.84
N THR A 649 -20.60 10.92 6.84
CA THR A 649 -19.23 11.16 7.30
C THR A 649 -18.22 10.81 6.20
N PHE A 650 -18.43 9.69 5.51
CA PHE A 650 -17.57 9.28 4.40
C PHE A 650 -17.62 10.26 3.23
N ASP A 651 -18.81 10.70 2.82
CA ASP A 651 -18.98 11.65 1.71
C ASP A 651 -18.35 13.00 2.02
N THR A 652 -18.48 13.46 3.28
CA THR A 652 -17.79 14.67 3.77
C THR A 652 -16.28 14.50 3.71
N TYR A 653 -15.75 13.40 4.24
CA TYR A 653 -14.33 13.07 4.19
C TYR A 653 -13.80 13.02 2.75
N LYS A 654 -14.52 12.31 1.85
CA LYS A 654 -14.16 12.13 0.44
C LYS A 654 -14.06 13.46 -0.27
N SER A 655 -15.01 14.37 -0.05
CA SER A 655 -14.99 15.72 -0.63
C SER A 655 -13.70 16.48 -0.29
N VAL A 656 -13.32 16.50 1.00
CA VAL A 656 -12.11 17.17 1.48
C VAL A 656 -10.85 16.47 0.99
N ALA A 657 -10.83 15.13 1.01
CA ALA A 657 -9.70 14.32 0.54
C ALA A 657 -9.44 14.51 -0.96
N ASP A 658 -10.49 14.59 -1.78
CA ASP A 658 -10.38 14.85 -3.22
C ASP A 658 -9.86 16.26 -3.52
N GLN A 659 -10.30 17.25 -2.76
CA GLN A 659 -9.76 18.61 -2.87
C GLN A 659 -8.27 18.64 -2.51
N ARG A 660 -7.89 17.99 -1.40
CA ARG A 660 -6.50 17.85 -0.97
C ARG A 660 -5.66 17.14 -2.02
N ARG A 661 -6.15 16.05 -2.60
CA ARG A 661 -5.45 15.28 -3.64
C ARG A 661 -5.11 16.14 -4.85
N ARG A 662 -6.08 16.89 -5.37
CA ARG A 662 -5.86 17.82 -6.49
C ARG A 662 -4.81 18.88 -6.16
N GLY A 663 -4.90 19.48 -4.98
CA GLY A 663 -3.94 20.49 -4.51
C GLY A 663 -2.53 19.93 -4.30
N ALA A 664 -2.41 18.74 -3.70
CA ALA A 664 -1.14 18.08 -3.45
C ALA A 664 -0.42 17.70 -4.74
N ASN A 665 -1.14 17.19 -5.75
CA ASN A 665 -0.56 16.88 -7.06
C ASN A 665 0.05 18.12 -7.72
N GLN A 666 -0.69 19.23 -7.75
CA GLN A 666 -0.18 20.49 -8.31
C GLN A 666 1.02 21.01 -7.52
N ALA A 667 0.98 20.90 -6.19
CA ALA A 667 2.07 21.31 -5.30
C ALA A 667 3.35 20.51 -5.54
N TYR A 668 3.23 19.19 -5.63
CA TYR A 668 4.35 18.30 -5.85
C TYR A 668 4.98 18.49 -7.23
N ILE A 669 4.17 18.52 -8.29
CA ILE A 669 4.69 18.74 -9.66
C ILE A 669 5.46 20.06 -9.71
N ARG A 670 4.88 21.14 -9.19
CA ARG A 670 5.56 22.44 -9.16
C ARG A 670 6.86 22.38 -8.34
N ALA A 671 6.84 21.72 -7.20
CA ALA A 671 8.02 21.58 -6.36
C ALA A 671 9.12 20.73 -7.02
N MET A 672 8.78 19.69 -7.77
CA MET A 672 9.71 18.90 -8.57
C MET A 672 10.34 19.73 -9.69
N LEU A 673 9.51 20.43 -10.48
CA LEU A 673 9.96 21.27 -11.60
C LEU A 673 10.79 22.49 -11.14
N GLU A 674 10.61 22.94 -9.90
CA GLU A 674 11.37 24.04 -9.29
C GLU A 674 12.53 23.55 -8.39
N SER A 675 12.78 22.23 -8.30
CA SER A 675 13.75 21.59 -7.40
C SER A 675 13.64 22.07 -5.93
N ARG A 676 12.41 22.22 -5.43
CA ARG A 676 12.07 22.77 -4.10
C ARG A 676 11.07 21.90 -3.35
N VAL A 677 11.20 20.57 -3.47
CA VAL A 677 10.40 19.58 -2.73
C VAL A 677 10.62 19.72 -1.22
N VAL A 678 11.86 19.95 -0.79
CA VAL A 678 12.20 20.26 0.60
C VAL A 678 12.37 21.78 0.75
N ARG A 679 11.70 22.36 1.75
CA ARG A 679 11.86 23.77 2.15
C ARG A 679 12.06 23.85 3.65
N VAL A 680 13.29 24.15 4.07
CA VAL A 680 13.62 24.31 5.48
C VAL A 680 12.91 25.57 6.02
N LYS A 681 12.27 25.45 7.18
CA LYS A 681 11.59 26.56 7.85
C LYS A 681 12.57 27.28 8.76
N GLU A 682 12.66 28.60 8.62
CA GLU A 682 13.58 29.44 9.42
C GLU A 682 12.96 29.92 10.74
N LYS A 683 11.63 29.96 10.83
CA LYS A 683 10.89 30.50 11.99
C LYS A 683 9.81 29.53 12.45
N SER A 684 9.54 29.53 13.75
CA SER A 684 8.41 28.83 14.36
C SER A 684 7.07 29.38 13.85
N SER A 685 6.00 28.62 14.06
CA SER A 685 4.64 29.04 13.68
C SER A 685 4.02 30.06 14.65
N TRP A 686 4.72 30.43 15.71
CA TRP A 686 4.31 31.44 16.69
C TRP A 686 5.45 32.44 16.91
N ALA A 687 5.12 33.64 17.35
CA ALA A 687 6.10 34.62 17.79
C ALA A 687 6.70 34.23 19.14
N GLU A 688 7.94 34.65 19.42
CA GLU A 688 8.63 34.38 20.71
C GLU A 688 7.81 34.87 21.92
N THR A 689 7.04 35.95 21.77
CA THR A 689 6.17 36.49 22.82
C THR A 689 5.00 35.57 23.18
N GLU A 690 4.55 34.72 22.25
CA GLU A 690 3.43 33.80 22.46
C GLU A 690 3.85 32.40 22.90
N GLU A 691 5.15 32.07 22.87
CA GLU A 691 5.66 30.71 23.08
C GLU A 691 5.14 30.04 24.37
N LYS A 692 5.18 30.78 25.48
CA LYS A 692 4.69 30.27 26.78
C LYS A 692 3.20 29.94 26.72
N ARG A 693 2.41 30.75 26.03
CA ARG A 693 0.97 30.51 25.86
C ARG A 693 0.73 29.28 25.01
N VAL A 694 1.46 29.12 23.90
CA VAL A 694 1.37 27.95 23.02
C VAL A 694 1.69 26.66 23.77
N PHE A 695 2.72 26.66 24.61
CA PHE A 695 3.12 25.45 25.36
C PHE A 695 2.17 25.09 26.51
N LEU A 696 1.53 26.09 27.14
CA LEU A 696 0.67 25.87 28.30
C LEU A 696 -0.82 25.68 27.96
N ASP A 697 -1.27 26.14 26.79
CA ASP A 697 -2.66 26.02 26.36
C ASP A 697 -2.86 24.84 25.38
N PRO A 698 -3.39 23.67 25.83
CA PRO A 698 -3.63 22.53 24.96
C PRO A 698 -4.72 22.77 23.90
N SER A 699 -5.52 23.84 24.07
CA SER A 699 -6.56 24.26 23.12
C SER A 699 -6.03 25.22 22.06
N TYR A 700 -4.81 25.76 22.20
CA TYR A 700 -4.23 26.69 21.24
C TYR A 700 -4.15 26.07 19.85
N ARG A 701 -4.68 26.78 18.85
CA ARG A 701 -4.58 26.42 17.43
C ARG A 701 -4.16 27.66 16.66
N HIS A 702 -3.28 27.47 15.68
CA HIS A 702 -2.84 28.56 14.82
C HIS A 702 -3.91 28.88 13.77
N GLY A 703 -4.29 30.16 13.64
CA GLY A 703 -5.19 30.62 12.58
C GLY A 703 -4.49 30.65 11.22
N VAL A 704 -5.19 30.33 10.15
CA VAL A 704 -4.65 30.47 8.79
C VAL A 704 -4.80 31.93 8.38
N ALA A 705 -3.70 32.68 8.30
CA ALA A 705 -3.66 33.97 7.62
C ALA A 705 -3.87 33.75 6.10
N SER A 706 -4.51 34.71 5.44
CA SER A 706 -4.85 34.67 4.02
C SER A 706 -3.73 34.11 3.15
N VAL A 707 -4.02 33.04 2.39
CA VAL A 707 -3.11 32.47 1.40
C VAL A 707 -2.74 33.57 0.41
N ASP A 708 -1.47 33.98 0.37
CA ASP A 708 -0.99 34.93 -0.62
C ASP A 708 -1.16 34.32 -2.02
N ARG A 709 -2.08 34.89 -2.82
CA ARG A 709 -2.42 34.40 -4.16
C ARG A 709 -1.22 34.41 -5.13
N LYS A 710 -0.14 35.14 -4.82
CA LYS A 710 1.09 35.17 -5.64
C LYS A 710 2.07 34.04 -5.28
N SER A 711 1.96 33.45 -4.10
CA SER A 711 2.78 32.31 -3.66
C SER A 711 1.95 31.38 -2.78
N PRO A 712 1.25 30.39 -3.36
CA PRO A 712 0.33 29.51 -2.64
C PRO A 712 1.00 28.57 -1.60
N TYR A 713 2.32 28.72 -1.37
CA TYR A 713 3.11 27.91 -0.44
C TYR A 713 3.80 28.73 0.66
N THR A 714 3.72 30.05 0.60
CA THR A 714 4.00 30.92 1.75
C THR A 714 2.68 31.17 2.44
N VAL A 715 2.44 30.42 3.52
CA VAL A 715 1.59 30.96 4.58
C VAL A 715 2.37 32.14 5.14
N SER A 716 2.03 33.35 4.68
CA SER A 716 2.50 34.59 5.29
C SER A 716 1.95 34.59 6.70
N ILE A 717 2.84 34.46 7.70
CA ILE A 717 2.47 34.54 9.11
C ILE A 717 2.02 35.99 9.32
N ALA A 718 0.74 36.20 9.60
CA ALA A 718 0.26 37.52 9.99
C ALA A 718 0.89 37.86 11.35
N PRO A 719 1.60 39.00 11.47
CA PRO A 719 1.74 39.63 12.76
C PRO A 719 0.35 40.19 13.11
N ASP A 720 -0.21 39.76 14.23
CA ASP A 720 -1.43 40.33 14.84
C ASP A 720 -2.75 40.26 14.05
N SER A 721 -3.22 39.07 13.66
CA SER A 721 -4.63 38.94 13.22
C SER A 721 -5.37 37.81 13.91
N ASP A 722 -6.32 38.20 14.76
CA ASP A 722 -7.38 37.43 15.41
C ASP A 722 -7.01 36.01 15.85
N THR A 723 -6.54 35.97 17.10
CA THR A 723 -6.61 34.79 17.96
C THR A 723 -8.04 34.26 17.99
N ARG A 724 -8.35 33.27 17.16
CA ARG A 724 -9.47 32.39 17.44
C ARG A 724 -9.07 31.52 18.64
N HIS A 725 -9.43 31.98 19.85
CA HIS A 725 -10.02 31.00 20.75
C HIS A 725 -11.14 30.31 19.94
N PRO A 726 -11.45 29.02 20.17
CA PRO A 726 -12.83 28.65 20.00
C PRO A 726 -13.58 29.59 20.95
N ASP A 727 -14.04 30.70 20.40
CA ASP A 727 -15.00 31.54 21.03
C ASP A 727 -16.04 30.56 21.56
N LYS A 728 -16.53 30.77 22.78
CA LYS A 728 -17.78 30.16 23.22
C LYS A 728 -18.97 30.57 22.32
N GLN A 729 -18.70 31.13 21.13
CA GLN A 729 -19.56 31.84 20.21
C GLN A 729 -19.15 31.47 18.77
N SER A 730 -19.27 30.20 18.43
CA SER A 730 -19.70 29.78 17.08
C SER A 730 -20.82 28.75 17.29
N PRO A 731 -21.86 28.79 16.44
CA PRO A 731 -23.24 28.58 16.85
C PRO A 731 -23.52 27.12 17.21
N THR A 732 -24.43 26.91 18.16
CA THR A 732 -24.87 25.61 18.71
C THR A 732 -23.90 24.94 19.69
N SER A 733 -23.47 25.65 20.72
CA SER A 733 -22.84 24.99 21.88
C SER A 733 -23.93 24.42 22.81
N ILE A 734 -23.69 23.25 23.40
CA ILE A 734 -24.60 22.67 24.39
C ILE A 734 -24.79 23.58 25.61
N ASP A 735 -23.93 24.57 25.86
CA ASP A 735 -24.21 25.60 26.87
C ASP A 735 -25.47 26.41 26.51
N GLU A 736 -25.73 26.67 25.22
CA GLU A 736 -27.01 27.22 24.73
C GLU A 736 -28.13 26.19 24.87
N LEU A 737 -27.88 24.90 24.60
CA LEU A 737 -28.88 23.85 24.75
C LEU A 737 -29.25 23.62 26.22
N GLU A 738 -28.30 23.56 27.15
CA GLU A 738 -28.50 23.41 28.59
C GLU A 738 -29.11 24.66 29.20
N SER A 739 -28.71 25.85 28.75
CA SER A 739 -29.34 27.10 29.17
C SER A 739 -30.76 27.20 28.62
N THR A 740 -31.01 26.75 27.38
CA THR A 740 -32.34 26.65 26.77
C THR A 740 -33.18 25.58 27.45
N ILE A 741 -32.64 24.40 27.76
CA ILE A 741 -33.30 23.33 28.54
C ILE A 741 -33.59 23.82 29.95
N LYS A 742 -32.66 24.53 30.62
CA LYS A 742 -32.90 25.17 31.92
C LYS A 742 -33.95 26.27 31.83
N LEU A 743 -33.93 27.12 30.80
CA LEU A 743 -34.92 28.17 30.59
C LEU A 743 -36.30 27.57 30.32
N MET A 744 -36.36 26.58 29.43
CA MET A 744 -37.58 25.89 29.02
C MET A 744 -38.15 25.03 30.14
N SER A 745 -37.33 24.30 30.89
CA SER A 745 -37.79 23.57 32.09
C SER A 745 -38.26 24.51 33.19
N LYS A 746 -37.58 25.65 33.40
CA LYS A 746 -37.99 26.66 34.39
C LYS A 746 -39.26 27.41 33.96
N ALA A 747 -39.41 27.72 32.68
CA ALA A 747 -40.63 28.31 32.10
C ALA A 747 -41.80 27.31 32.14
N ALA A 748 -41.56 26.05 31.78
CA ALA A 748 -42.54 24.97 31.89
C ALA A 748 -42.98 24.74 33.34
N MET A 749 -42.03 24.72 34.29
CA MET A 749 -42.30 24.64 35.74
C MET A 749 -43.05 25.87 36.28
N GLN A 750 -42.82 27.06 35.73
CA GLN A 750 -43.57 28.27 36.08
C GLN A 750 -44.99 28.28 35.49
N SER A 751 -45.24 27.58 34.38
CA SER A 751 -46.58 27.34 33.84
C SER A 751 -47.33 26.16 34.50
N ALA A 752 -46.66 25.41 35.38
CA ALA A 752 -47.07 24.08 35.85
C ALA A 752 -48.20 24.06 36.90
N ASN A 753 -49.03 25.10 37.00
CA ASN A 753 -50.25 24.99 37.79
C ASN A 753 -51.30 24.06 37.14
N ASN A 754 -51.13 23.65 35.86
CA ASN A 754 -52.02 22.67 35.19
C ASN A 754 -51.39 21.89 33.99
N ALA A 755 -50.06 21.75 33.90
CA ALA A 755 -49.39 21.15 32.72
C ALA A 755 -48.57 19.89 33.04
N THR A 756 -48.54 18.89 32.15
CA THR A 756 -47.64 17.72 32.22
C THR A 756 -46.43 17.90 31.29
N ILE A 757 -45.25 17.53 31.78
CA ILE A 757 -43.97 17.71 31.06
C ILE A 757 -43.41 16.35 30.65
N GLY A 758 -42.92 16.27 29.42
CA GLY A 758 -42.21 15.13 28.86
C GLY A 758 -40.87 15.59 28.31
N ILE A 759 -39.79 14.91 28.72
CA ILE A 759 -38.44 15.19 28.23
C ILE A 759 -37.88 13.89 27.66
N ASP A 760 -37.29 14.01 26.48
CA ASP A 760 -36.62 12.90 25.82
C ASP A 760 -35.30 13.33 25.17
N VAL A 761 -34.36 12.40 25.14
CA VAL A 761 -32.98 12.60 24.67
C VAL A 761 -32.57 11.37 23.88
N GLU A 762 -32.13 11.60 22.66
CA GLU A 762 -31.76 10.55 21.71
C GLU A 762 -30.34 10.77 21.19
N ASP A 763 -29.53 9.72 21.23
CA ASP A 763 -28.20 9.72 20.61
C ASP A 763 -28.37 9.58 19.09
N LEU A 764 -27.70 10.40 18.30
CA LEU A 764 -27.80 10.31 16.84
C LEU A 764 -27.38 8.90 16.34
N SER A 765 -26.43 8.25 17.02
CA SER A 765 -25.96 6.91 16.67
C SER A 765 -26.99 5.80 16.91
N SER A 766 -28.07 6.06 17.68
CA SER A 766 -29.16 5.11 17.89
C SER A 766 -30.11 5.03 16.67
N ILE A 767 -30.12 6.08 15.83
CA ILE A 767 -30.98 6.18 14.65
C ILE A 767 -30.29 5.57 13.43
N ASN A 768 -30.71 4.35 13.09
CA ASN A 768 -30.29 3.67 11.87
C ASN A 768 -31.18 4.08 10.68
N LEU A 769 -30.64 4.93 9.79
CA LEU A 769 -31.33 5.44 8.60
C LEU A 769 -31.51 4.38 7.49
N ASP A 770 -30.75 3.29 7.52
CA ASP A 770 -30.88 2.21 6.54
C ASP A 770 -32.05 1.27 6.87
N ASN A 771 -32.57 1.34 8.10
CA ASN A 771 -33.71 0.56 8.53
C ASN A 771 -35.03 1.18 8.05
N GLN A 772 -35.39 0.89 6.81
CA GLN A 772 -36.65 1.36 6.19
C GLN A 772 -37.89 0.98 7.01
N VAL A 773 -37.90 -0.20 7.65
CA VAL A 773 -39.02 -0.64 8.47
C VAL A 773 -39.23 0.28 9.68
N PHE A 774 -38.14 0.70 10.34
CA PHE A 774 -38.21 1.68 11.44
C PHE A 774 -38.73 3.03 10.96
N LEU A 775 -38.22 3.52 9.82
CA LEU A 775 -38.62 4.81 9.26
C LEU A 775 -40.10 4.82 8.86
N GLU A 776 -40.55 3.81 8.11
CA GLU A 776 -41.94 3.70 7.63
C GLU A 776 -42.95 3.47 8.74
N ARG A 777 -42.59 2.74 9.80
CA ARG A 777 -43.51 2.50 10.92
C ARG A 777 -43.68 3.69 11.85
N ASN A 778 -42.71 4.60 11.92
CA ASN A 778 -42.66 5.61 12.98
C ASN A 778 -42.75 7.05 12.48
N PHE A 779 -42.43 7.29 11.20
CA PHE A 779 -42.45 8.63 10.60
C PHE A 779 -43.42 8.69 9.44
N THR A 780 -44.18 9.78 9.40
CA THR A 780 -45.08 10.10 8.29
C THR A 780 -44.30 10.46 7.03
N VAL A 781 -44.97 10.45 5.87
CA VAL A 781 -44.36 10.88 4.59
C VAL A 781 -43.87 12.33 4.66
N ALA A 782 -44.61 13.21 5.35
CA ALA A 782 -44.24 14.61 5.50
C ALA A 782 -42.98 14.79 6.37
N GLU A 783 -42.88 14.05 7.48
CA GLU A 783 -41.69 14.07 8.35
C GLU A 783 -40.45 13.56 7.61
N ARG A 784 -40.57 12.42 6.90
CA ARG A 784 -39.47 11.87 6.11
C ARG A 784 -38.99 12.85 5.04
N ALA A 785 -39.92 13.46 4.29
CA ALA A 785 -39.58 14.46 3.28
C ALA A 785 -38.89 15.70 3.86
N TYR A 786 -39.14 16.06 5.12
CA TYR A 786 -38.42 17.15 5.79
C TYR A 786 -37.03 16.71 6.23
N CYS A 787 -36.92 15.57 6.92
CA CYS A 787 -35.66 15.06 7.43
C CYS A 787 -34.69 14.73 6.29
N ASP A 788 -35.17 14.19 5.17
CA ASP A 788 -34.33 13.85 4.01
C ASP A 788 -33.75 15.07 3.28
N ARG A 789 -34.37 16.25 3.43
CA ARG A 789 -33.88 17.52 2.86
C ARG A 789 -33.05 18.35 3.85
N SER A 790 -32.94 17.90 5.09
CA SER A 790 -32.19 18.61 6.14
C SER A 790 -30.68 18.45 5.92
N ALA A 791 -29.89 19.44 6.37
CA ALA A 791 -28.42 19.42 6.22
C ALA A 791 -27.76 18.23 6.95
N ASP A 792 -28.30 17.86 8.11
CA ASP A 792 -27.96 16.62 8.81
C ASP A 792 -29.24 15.78 8.93
N ARG A 793 -29.33 14.75 8.10
CA ARG A 793 -30.50 13.87 8.04
C ARG A 793 -30.68 13.13 9.36
N ARG A 794 -29.59 12.57 9.90
CA ARG A 794 -29.62 11.76 11.13
C ARG A 794 -30.02 12.61 12.32
N ALA A 795 -29.46 13.80 12.47
CA ALA A 795 -29.86 14.74 13.52
C ALA A 795 -31.34 15.12 13.42
N SER A 796 -31.83 15.36 12.20
CA SER A 796 -33.23 15.71 11.96
C SER A 796 -34.18 14.57 12.35
N TYR A 797 -33.87 13.33 11.94
CA TYR A 797 -34.64 12.14 12.35
C TYR A 797 -34.58 11.90 13.87
N ALA A 798 -33.40 12.03 14.48
CA ALA A 798 -33.24 11.90 15.94
C ALA A 798 -34.04 12.96 16.70
N GLY A 799 -34.04 14.21 16.23
CA GLY A 799 -34.85 15.30 16.80
C GLY A 799 -36.34 15.02 16.74
N LYS A 800 -36.84 14.53 15.59
CA LYS A 800 -38.25 14.15 15.43
C LYS A 800 -38.62 12.93 16.28
N TRP A 801 -37.71 11.98 16.44
CA TRP A 801 -37.92 10.82 17.30
C TRP A 801 -38.02 11.22 18.78
N ALA A 802 -37.06 12.00 19.27
CA ALA A 802 -37.08 12.54 20.63
C ALA A 802 -38.37 13.35 20.88
N ALA A 803 -38.81 14.13 19.90
CA ALA A 803 -40.06 14.89 19.96
C ALA A 803 -41.28 14.01 20.18
N LYS A 804 -41.39 12.90 19.44
CA LYS A 804 -42.50 11.94 19.58
C LYS A 804 -42.49 11.28 20.96
N GLU A 805 -41.33 10.85 21.44
CA GLU A 805 -41.17 10.26 22.78
C GLU A 805 -41.50 11.26 23.90
N ALA A 806 -41.09 12.52 23.77
CA ALA A 806 -41.43 13.58 24.72
C ALA A 806 -42.96 13.79 24.80
N VAL A 807 -43.65 13.87 23.65
CA VAL A 807 -45.12 13.98 23.59
C VAL A 807 -45.80 12.75 24.19
N PHE A 808 -45.30 11.55 23.90
CA PHE A 808 -45.83 10.31 24.46
C PHE A 808 -45.72 10.30 26.00
N LYS A 809 -44.59 10.76 26.55
CA LYS A 809 -44.39 10.91 27.99
C LYS A 809 -45.35 11.93 28.63
N CYS A 810 -45.66 13.03 27.93
CA CYS A 810 -46.66 13.99 28.39
C CYS A 810 -48.06 13.41 28.57
N LEU A 811 -48.45 12.45 27.71
CA LEU A 811 -49.76 11.81 27.74
C LEU A 811 -49.95 10.86 28.93
N GLN A 812 -48.86 10.42 29.57
CA GLN A 812 -48.88 9.51 30.73
C GLN A 812 -49.77 8.27 30.51
N VAL A 813 -49.75 7.73 29.29
CA VAL A 813 -50.49 6.51 28.94
C VAL A 813 -49.60 5.28 29.10
N PRO A 814 -50.14 4.12 29.52
CA PRO A 814 -49.36 2.89 29.60
C PRO A 814 -48.77 2.53 28.23
N SER A 815 -47.49 2.17 28.20
CA SER A 815 -46.84 1.70 26.98
C SER A 815 -47.55 0.46 26.44
N ARG A 816 -47.73 0.40 25.11
CA ARG A 816 -48.27 -0.77 24.40
C ARG A 816 -47.16 -1.76 24.00
N GLY A 817 -46.01 -1.68 24.66
CA GLY A 817 -44.80 -2.45 24.36
C GLY A 817 -43.80 -1.65 23.52
N ALA A 818 -42.53 -2.05 23.58
CA ALA A 818 -41.41 -1.37 22.91
C ALA A 818 -41.51 -1.35 21.36
N GLY A 819 -42.43 -2.14 20.79
CA GLY A 819 -42.71 -2.21 19.35
C GLY A 819 -44.01 -1.52 18.93
N ALA A 820 -44.59 -0.63 19.74
CA ALA A 820 -45.74 0.18 19.33
C ALA A 820 -45.32 1.23 18.28
N SER A 821 -46.16 1.50 17.29
CA SER A 821 -45.88 2.53 16.28
C SER A 821 -46.12 3.92 16.86
N MET A 822 -45.19 4.84 16.59
CA MET A 822 -45.28 6.26 17.00
C MET A 822 -45.79 7.16 15.86
N ILE A 823 -46.26 6.60 14.75
CA ILE A 823 -46.71 7.36 13.57
C ILE A 823 -47.97 8.20 13.84
N GLU A 824 -48.74 7.83 14.87
CA GLU A 824 -49.93 8.54 15.31
C GLU A 824 -49.61 9.90 15.96
N ILE A 825 -48.35 10.14 16.35
CA ILE A 825 -47.85 11.42 16.83
C ILE A 825 -46.99 12.01 15.71
N GLU A 826 -47.50 13.01 15.02
CA GLU A 826 -46.85 13.67 13.88
C GLU A 826 -46.27 15.01 14.30
N ILE A 827 -45.00 15.27 14.00
CA ILE A 827 -44.27 16.50 14.34
C ILE A 827 -43.98 17.27 13.05
N LEU A 828 -44.77 18.31 12.78
CA LEU A 828 -44.58 19.19 11.62
C LEU A 828 -43.80 20.44 12.02
N ASN A 829 -43.26 21.18 11.04
CA ASN A 829 -42.74 22.52 11.28
C ASN A 829 -43.69 23.51 10.60
N CYS A 830 -44.09 24.56 11.33
CA CYS A 830 -44.85 25.68 10.79
C CYS A 830 -43.97 26.59 9.92
N ASP A 831 -44.59 27.46 9.11
CA ASP A 831 -43.90 28.39 8.20
C ASP A 831 -42.99 29.40 8.91
N ASP A 832 -43.22 29.64 10.21
CA ASP A 832 -42.43 30.47 11.11
C ASP A 832 -41.40 29.67 11.95
N GLY A 833 -41.19 28.41 11.60
CA GLY A 833 -40.05 27.60 12.06
C GLY A 833 -40.27 26.81 13.35
N HIS A 834 -41.37 27.02 14.08
CA HIS A 834 -41.64 26.26 15.30
C HIS A 834 -42.30 24.90 15.03
N PRO A 835 -41.96 23.84 15.79
CA PRO A 835 -42.55 22.53 15.63
C PRO A 835 -43.99 22.45 16.18
N GLU A 836 -44.91 21.87 15.41
CA GLU A 836 -46.32 21.64 15.76
C GLU A 836 -46.58 20.13 15.92
N VAL A 837 -47.31 19.75 16.97
CA VAL A 837 -47.71 18.36 17.23
C VAL A 837 -49.12 18.12 16.70
N LYS A 838 -49.28 17.15 15.81
CA LYS A 838 -50.58 16.62 15.37
C LYS A 838 -50.74 15.19 15.82
N THR A 839 -51.76 14.91 16.61
CA THR A 839 -52.10 13.55 17.03
C THR A 839 -53.19 12.99 16.12
N ARG A 840 -53.13 11.70 15.81
CA ARG A 840 -54.15 10.97 15.04
C ARG A 840 -54.54 9.69 15.78
N GLY A 841 -55.71 9.14 15.46
CA GLY A 841 -56.15 7.84 15.96
C GLY A 841 -56.13 7.75 17.48
N LYS A 842 -55.43 6.75 18.03
CA LYS A 842 -55.43 6.47 19.47
C LYS A 842 -54.62 7.49 20.27
N ALA A 843 -53.66 8.18 19.66
CA ALA A 843 -53.00 9.33 20.29
C ALA A 843 -53.99 10.48 20.54
N THR A 844 -54.95 10.71 19.64
CA THR A 844 -56.04 11.69 19.82
C THR A 844 -57.02 11.26 20.89
N GLU A 845 -57.36 9.96 20.96
CA GLU A 845 -58.19 9.41 22.04
C GLU A 845 -57.52 9.62 23.41
N ALA A 846 -56.21 9.37 23.51
CA ALA A 846 -55.43 9.60 24.74
C ALA A 846 -55.37 11.08 25.13
N MET A 847 -55.22 11.97 24.15
CA MET A 847 -55.25 13.42 24.36
C MET A 847 -56.60 13.88 24.92
N THR A 848 -57.70 13.38 24.36
CA THR A 848 -59.08 13.70 24.78
C THR A 848 -59.38 13.15 26.17
N ALA A 849 -59.00 11.90 26.45
CA ALA A 849 -59.21 11.25 27.75
C ALA A 849 -58.46 11.94 28.91
N ARG A 850 -57.39 12.66 28.60
CA ARG A 850 -56.56 13.41 29.57
C ARG A 850 -56.88 14.91 29.60
N SER A 851 -57.90 15.35 28.85
CA SER A 851 -58.30 16.76 28.71
C SER A 851 -57.14 17.67 28.30
N VAL A 852 -56.25 17.21 27.41
CA VAL A 852 -55.13 18.02 26.92
C VAL A 852 -55.62 18.90 25.76
N SER A 853 -55.49 20.21 25.88
CA SER A 853 -55.91 21.18 24.85
C SER A 853 -54.83 21.42 23.80
N ARG A 854 -53.56 21.48 24.23
CA ARG A 854 -52.43 21.86 23.38
C ARG A 854 -51.13 21.23 23.87
N PHE A 855 -50.25 20.93 22.92
CA PHE A 855 -48.84 20.66 23.17
C PHE A 855 -48.00 21.86 22.76
N GLU A 856 -47.05 22.24 23.59
CA GLU A 856 -45.90 23.03 23.15
C GLU A 856 -44.69 22.11 23.12
N ILE A 857 -43.92 22.18 22.04
CA ILE A 857 -42.75 21.33 21.87
C ILE A 857 -41.57 22.16 21.41
N SER A 858 -40.40 21.78 21.88
CA SER A 858 -39.14 22.36 21.46
C SER A 858 -38.15 21.25 21.24
N VAL A 859 -37.47 21.32 20.10
CA VAL A 859 -36.51 20.31 19.65
C VAL A 859 -35.21 21.04 19.37
N ALA A 860 -34.12 20.50 19.86
CA ALA A 860 -32.81 20.99 19.52
C ALA A 860 -31.83 19.82 19.47
N HIS A 861 -30.83 19.93 18.61
CA HIS A 861 -29.87 18.86 18.38
C HIS A 861 -28.45 19.41 18.27
N THR A 862 -27.52 18.48 18.39
CA THR A 862 -26.09 18.61 18.51
C THR A 862 -25.46 17.66 17.49
N GLU A 863 -24.13 17.70 17.31
CA GLU A 863 -23.42 16.71 16.49
C GLU A 863 -23.59 15.27 17.01
N THR A 864 -23.98 15.08 18.27
CA THR A 864 -24.06 13.76 18.90
C THR A 864 -25.42 13.43 19.49
N THR A 865 -26.22 14.43 19.88
CA THR A 865 -27.46 14.19 20.63
C THR A 865 -28.61 15.07 20.14
N ALA A 866 -29.82 14.55 20.17
CA ALA A 866 -31.05 15.32 20.02
C ALA A 866 -31.83 15.34 21.33
N VAL A 867 -32.43 16.47 21.65
CA VAL A 867 -33.25 16.66 22.86
C VAL A 867 -34.58 17.27 22.46
N ALA A 868 -35.66 16.76 23.05
CA ALA A 868 -36.96 17.37 22.95
C ALA A 868 -37.61 17.55 24.32
N ILE A 869 -38.28 18.69 24.48
CA ILE A 869 -39.14 18.98 25.64
C ILE A 869 -40.53 19.24 25.09
N ALA A 870 -41.51 18.50 25.61
CA ALA A 870 -42.91 18.72 25.36
C ALA A 870 -43.61 19.13 26.67
N THR A 871 -44.55 20.05 26.57
CA THR A 871 -45.49 20.41 27.63
C THR A 871 -46.91 20.25 27.12
N ALA A 872 -47.78 19.67 27.93
CA ALA A 872 -49.18 19.45 27.61
C ALA A 872 -50.04 20.25 28.58
N THR A 873 -50.80 21.21 28.06
CA THR A 873 -51.71 22.05 28.86
C THR A 873 -53.06 21.36 28.99
N LYS A 874 -53.58 21.21 30.21
CA LYS A 874 -54.93 20.68 30.43
C LYS A 874 -55.99 21.77 30.34
N CYS A 875 -57.16 21.43 29.79
CA CYS A 875 -58.37 22.24 29.83
C CYS A 875 -58.85 22.49 31.26
#